data_AF-A0A6A4TWF8-F1
#
_entry.id   AF-A0A6A4TWF8-F1
#
_cell.length_a   1.000
_cell.length_b   1.000
_cell.length_c   1.000
_cell.angle_alpha   90.00
_cell.angle_beta   90.00
_cell.angle_gamma   90.00
#
_symmetry.space_group_name_H-M   'P 1'
#
loop_
_entity.id
_entity.type
_entity.pdbx_description
1 polymer ?
#
loop_
_entity_poly.entity_id
_entity_poly.type
_entity_poly.pdbx_seq_one_letter_code
_entity_poly.pdbx_strand_id
1 'polypeptide(L)'
;MLVLMLTSLYWAQAEAGQGFTLSCEFTCLGVQHVAQLWRNQEFEDRVSLINITSIHPNVSLVLSISFATKADAGYYSCRTQPPDTISPMVLIQVAENLTTSTTTSPLTTSSGWTCVSSEQPSCAAGVRQALWLTKTKLTAGLPPQLVSAAESPANQIPNQDERVQNAIKHARFWDTTEERPDKAKYSNTLFLNLSHLCATLQSSHPAVGRRLFAEKYSLAATWRRGEDLFQIRGQNGSLHSCMDPLPVVSGKQEVADTADHILETFYPVAPTIDLQKVNVYKDGANSSGFRDDYPYPHAHTLYFLEGANPRCKLRPEQFRASMLMFSFGNALARAHKLYGPQRMLDCPITVQAVGTNGRIFQFLVFQLNTTDLSGDDGIKNQVWLDEDVELYDFAKVRPLIKKKQVKVPAGLAGYKPETFSKFLALYLNGALSSETSADVLWQRGGFYFERCHRNTLGPPSGEFPSAPPDTRVDCPPTTGASAQAAAGEVSNPFNRGLKMSSRVTVDVEKEEEEEEEEEEEEEDGASVNPTEVKMSQIVMPCHSNHRHELSVGQLLKWIDSSACLSAERHAQSPCVTASMDDIHFEHTISVGQVVNIRAKVNRAFNTSMEVGVQVSCEDLFTDRHWRVCHAYATFVTQRTNTGEKVTLKPVLPQTQREQVEYSVAAERRRVRMVHDDIIRDLLSHGSVQQVETAVDNAVAAEKTKVESVELVLPPHANHQVNTFGGQIMAWMVNVATIAASRLCQAHPTLRTIDMFTFRGPSQVGDRLLLRAIVNNAFKNSIEVGVRAEAYQEEGPNRHINSAFMIFEVLDDHRKPCTLPRIRPEPLEGERRFQEAVARKKIRLDRKYIISRTQGEVPLSVPWDPRNQVYLSYNNVSALKMLAARNNWRLSSEKDKVRLYTLELKSMLSFKVESEVDVPAHRAFCLLAEMSNRPNWDPHYRKCELIHRVDDDDFLYRVVTPSVRHGAVGSQTSAGQGEGILQDFILLASKRRPCSSGDPYVIALRSVSLPTHPPTEGYNRGEVLCAGFTILETKNNMSLISYYNQASPEVLPYISTDIAGLSSSFYHNFCSCSQYLTQNRLQLTAEEQTGQYQSTNMDTPTCDSLSVGLSGTQL
;
A
#
# COMPACT_ATOMS: atom_id res chain seq x y z
N MET A 1 -18.54 4.67 61.50
CA MET A 1 -18.09 4.31 62.86
C MET A 1 -16.56 4.27 62.83
N LEU A 2 -15.91 4.98 63.77
CA LEU A 2 -14.47 5.16 64.04
C LEU A 2 -13.45 5.26 62.88
N VAL A 3 -12.86 6.46 62.73
CA VAL A 3 -11.56 6.68 62.06
C VAL A 3 -10.47 6.66 63.13
N LEU A 4 -9.60 5.65 63.11
CA LEU A 4 -8.33 5.65 63.83
C LEU A 4 -7.21 5.87 62.80
N MET A 5 -6.65 7.08 62.79
CA MET A 5 -5.41 7.37 62.07
C MET A 5 -4.24 6.71 62.82
N LEU A 6 -3.53 5.79 62.17
CA LEU A 6 -2.10 5.52 62.34
C LEU A 6 -1.67 4.47 61.30
N THR A 7 -0.74 4.86 60.42
CA THR A 7 -0.18 4.13 59.27
C THR A 7 -1.13 3.94 58.08
N SER A 8 -0.66 4.33 56.90
CA SER A 8 -1.36 4.44 55.62
C SER A 8 -1.96 3.12 55.10
N LEU A 9 -3.11 2.71 55.65
CA LEU A 9 -3.99 1.67 55.14
C LEU A 9 -5.45 2.11 55.31
N TYR A 10 -6.19 2.16 54.20
CA TYR A 10 -7.64 2.42 54.18
C TYR A 10 -8.39 1.09 54.08
N TRP A 11 -9.51 0.94 54.80
CA TRP A 11 -10.28 -0.31 54.89
C TRP A 11 -11.76 -0.10 54.54
N ALA A 12 -12.35 -1.04 53.79
CA ALA A 12 -13.80 -1.11 53.59
C ALA A 12 -14.29 -2.56 53.73
N GLN A 13 -15.48 -2.74 54.32
CA GLN A 13 -16.12 -4.02 54.58
C GLN A 13 -17.40 -4.11 53.73
N ALA A 14 -17.59 -5.23 53.02
CA ALA A 14 -18.80 -5.53 52.25
C ALA A 14 -19.47 -6.81 52.77
N GLU A 15 -20.76 -6.73 53.11
CA GLU A 15 -21.55 -7.85 53.65
C GLU A 15 -22.27 -8.65 52.53
N ALA A 16 -22.61 -9.90 52.84
CA ALA A 16 -23.10 -10.85 51.85
C ALA A 16 -24.62 -10.72 51.61
N GLY A 17 -25.05 -10.14 50.48
CA GLY A 17 -26.48 -10.11 50.14
C GLY A 17 -26.92 -9.54 48.80
N GLN A 18 -26.23 -8.54 48.22
CA GLN A 18 -26.56 -7.96 46.90
C GLN A 18 -25.28 -7.46 46.20
N GLY A 19 -25.33 -7.30 44.87
CA GLY A 19 -24.19 -6.81 44.10
C GLY A 19 -23.78 -5.40 44.55
N PHE A 20 -22.50 -5.19 44.83
CA PHE A 20 -21.94 -3.91 45.26
C PHE A 20 -20.93 -3.40 44.23
N THR A 21 -20.81 -2.08 44.13
CA THR A 21 -19.78 -1.43 43.31
C THR A 21 -18.72 -0.84 44.24
N LEU A 22 -17.47 -1.24 44.05
CA LEU A 22 -16.33 -0.67 44.75
C LEU A 22 -15.67 0.36 43.83
N SER A 23 -15.58 1.62 44.28
CA SER A 23 -14.85 2.68 43.59
C SER A 23 -13.73 3.21 44.47
N CYS A 24 -12.52 3.27 43.91
CA CYS A 24 -11.36 3.90 44.53
C CYS A 24 -10.74 4.89 43.54
N GLU A 25 -10.55 6.14 43.98
CA GLU A 25 -9.84 7.17 43.22
C GLU A 25 -8.46 7.43 43.83
N PHE A 26 -7.42 7.41 42.99
CA PHE A 26 -6.05 7.79 43.37
C PHE A 26 -5.61 9.00 42.57
N THR A 27 -5.12 10.04 43.24
CA THR A 27 -4.48 11.20 42.58
C THR A 27 -2.97 11.15 42.80
N CYS A 28 -2.21 10.78 41.77
CA CYS A 28 -0.75 10.67 41.87
C CYS A 28 -0.06 12.03 41.69
N LEU A 29 0.65 12.54 42.71
CA LEU A 29 1.27 13.87 42.71
C LEU A 29 2.70 13.94 42.14
N GLY A 30 3.26 12.86 41.57
CA GLY A 30 4.66 12.84 41.06
C GLY A 30 5.04 11.63 40.17
N VAL A 31 6.26 11.66 39.64
CA VAL A 31 6.82 10.71 38.65
C VAL A 31 7.35 9.45 39.39
N GLN A 32 6.79 8.27 39.08
CA GLN A 32 7.03 6.96 39.73
C GLN A 32 6.26 6.69 41.04
N HIS A 33 4.93 6.62 40.95
CA HIS A 33 4.08 6.11 42.04
C HIS A 33 3.53 4.72 41.74
N VAL A 34 3.57 3.83 42.74
CA VAL A 34 2.97 2.50 42.70
C VAL A 34 1.72 2.51 43.57
N ALA A 35 0.57 2.12 43.01
CA ALA A 35 -0.69 1.94 43.74
C ALA A 35 -1.11 0.47 43.71
N GLN A 36 -1.39 -0.10 44.88
CA GLN A 36 -1.74 -1.51 45.07
C GLN A 36 -3.07 -1.67 45.81
N LEU A 37 -3.95 -2.52 45.28
CA LEU A 37 -5.22 -2.90 45.90
C LEU A 37 -5.19 -4.37 46.32
N TRP A 38 -5.55 -4.64 47.58
CA TRP A 38 -5.49 -5.94 48.22
C TRP A 38 -6.87 -6.36 48.70
N ARG A 39 -7.16 -7.66 48.60
CA ARG A 39 -8.27 -8.30 49.30
C ARG A 39 -7.71 -9.15 50.43
N ASN A 40 -8.12 -8.86 51.66
CA ASN A 40 -7.71 -9.57 52.87
C ASN A 40 -8.78 -10.60 53.23
N GLN A 41 -8.42 -11.89 53.19
CA GLN A 41 -9.19 -12.98 53.77
C GLN A 41 -8.77 -13.17 55.24
N GLU A 42 -9.64 -13.74 56.08
CA GLU A 42 -9.50 -13.70 57.55
C GLU A 42 -8.22 -14.32 58.15
N PHE A 43 -7.36 -15.00 57.38
CA PHE A 43 -6.03 -15.42 57.85
C PHE A 43 -4.98 -15.34 56.71
N GLU A 44 -3.96 -14.51 56.93
CA GLU A 44 -2.64 -14.34 56.27
C GLU A 44 -2.44 -14.38 54.73
N ASP A 45 -3.40 -14.79 53.91
CA ASP A 45 -3.24 -14.74 52.45
C ASP A 45 -3.74 -13.41 51.87
N ARG A 46 -2.78 -12.56 51.46
CA ARG A 46 -3.04 -11.29 50.75
C ARG A 46 -2.99 -11.51 49.24
N VAL A 47 -4.13 -11.41 48.57
CA VAL A 47 -4.19 -11.47 47.10
C VAL A 47 -4.12 -10.04 46.55
N SER A 48 -3.04 -9.75 45.82
CA SER A 48 -2.89 -8.49 45.07
C SER A 48 -3.83 -8.53 43.87
N LEU A 49 -4.86 -7.70 43.87
CA LEU A 49 -5.83 -7.65 42.77
C LEU A 49 -5.27 -6.87 41.58
N ILE A 50 -4.64 -5.72 41.84
CA ILE A 50 -4.16 -4.80 40.81
C ILE A 50 -2.91 -4.06 41.31
N ASN A 51 -1.87 -4.02 40.47
CA ASN A 51 -0.63 -3.28 40.70
C ASN A 51 -0.39 -2.32 39.53
N ILE A 52 -0.45 -1.02 39.76
CA ILE A 52 -0.32 -0.01 38.71
C ILE A 52 0.86 0.92 39.03
N THR A 53 1.69 1.15 38.01
CA THR A 53 2.79 2.13 38.06
C THR A 53 2.49 3.26 37.07
N SER A 54 2.48 4.50 37.53
CA SER A 54 2.30 5.68 36.67
C SER A 54 3.58 6.50 36.58
N ILE A 55 3.90 6.96 35.37
CA ILE A 55 5.07 7.80 35.04
C ILE A 55 4.64 9.29 34.87
N HIS A 56 3.35 9.60 34.96
CA HIS A 56 2.82 10.96 34.77
C HIS A 56 2.18 11.53 36.05
N PRO A 57 2.48 12.79 36.44
CA PRO A 57 1.82 13.47 37.56
C PRO A 57 0.38 13.91 37.20
N ASN A 58 -0.50 14.02 38.19
CA ASN A 58 -1.91 14.44 38.09
C ASN A 58 -2.86 13.50 37.32
N VAL A 59 -2.62 12.19 37.38
CA VAL A 59 -3.55 11.19 36.84
C VAL A 59 -4.50 10.75 37.96
N SER A 60 -5.81 10.91 37.73
CA SER A 60 -6.87 10.29 38.55
C SER A 60 -7.17 8.90 38.01
N LEU A 61 -6.90 7.87 38.82
CA LEU A 61 -7.22 6.48 38.51
C LEU A 61 -8.48 6.08 39.25
N VAL A 62 -9.56 5.79 38.51
CA VAL A 62 -10.83 5.31 39.07
C VAL A 62 -10.98 3.84 38.72
N LEU A 63 -11.06 2.99 39.75
CA LEU A 63 -11.23 1.56 39.58
C LEU A 63 -12.65 1.17 40.01
N SER A 64 -13.46 0.65 39.08
CA SER A 64 -14.86 0.30 39.33
C SER A 64 -15.10 -1.18 39.04
N ILE A 65 -15.50 -1.94 40.06
CA ILE A 65 -15.93 -3.35 39.91
C ILE A 65 -17.46 -3.34 39.83
N SER A 66 -18.00 -3.63 38.64
CA SER A 66 -19.42 -3.35 38.36
C SER A 66 -20.38 -4.41 38.87
N PHE A 67 -19.95 -5.64 39.18
CA PHE A 67 -20.79 -6.70 39.74
C PHE A 67 -19.94 -7.72 40.51
N ALA A 68 -20.00 -7.70 41.84
CA ALA A 68 -19.31 -8.64 42.72
C ALA A 68 -20.30 -9.70 43.28
N THR A 69 -19.87 -10.96 43.36
CA THR A 69 -20.69 -12.08 43.87
C THR A 69 -20.46 -12.34 45.37
N LYS A 70 -21.20 -13.27 45.98
CA LYS A 70 -21.00 -13.65 47.40
C LYS A 70 -19.57 -14.16 47.69
N ALA A 71 -18.90 -14.71 46.68
CA ALA A 71 -17.51 -15.14 46.74
C ALA A 71 -16.51 -13.97 46.78
N ASP A 72 -16.98 -12.73 46.58
CA ASP A 72 -16.20 -11.51 46.52
C ASP A 72 -16.37 -10.60 47.76
N ALA A 73 -17.13 -11.03 48.76
CA ALA A 73 -17.21 -10.34 50.05
C ALA A 73 -15.89 -10.45 50.84
N GLY A 74 -15.45 -9.38 51.49
CA GLY A 74 -14.20 -9.36 52.26
C GLY A 74 -13.71 -7.95 52.59
N TYR A 75 -12.55 -7.86 53.25
CA TYR A 75 -11.91 -6.60 53.59
C TYR A 75 -10.97 -6.15 52.47
N TYR A 76 -11.21 -4.95 51.94
CA TYR A 76 -10.37 -4.38 50.88
C TYR A 76 -9.44 -3.32 51.48
N SER A 77 -8.17 -3.33 51.05
CA SER A 77 -7.19 -2.32 51.47
C SER A 77 -6.31 -1.84 50.33
N CYS A 78 -5.90 -0.57 50.37
CA CYS A 78 -5.03 0.02 49.35
C CYS A 78 -3.76 0.66 49.96
N ARG A 79 -2.65 0.61 49.22
CA ARG A 79 -1.36 1.21 49.62
C ARG A 79 -0.65 1.86 48.44
N THR A 80 0.11 2.93 48.70
CA THR A 80 1.05 3.52 47.74
C THR A 80 2.50 3.49 48.22
N GLN A 81 3.43 3.62 47.26
CA GLN A 81 4.86 3.82 47.51
C GLN A 81 5.38 5.03 46.70
N PRO A 82 6.09 6.00 47.34
CA PRO A 82 6.32 6.14 48.79
C PRO A 82 5.02 6.43 49.58
N PRO A 83 4.96 6.09 50.89
CA PRO A 83 3.81 6.42 51.74
C PRO A 83 3.74 7.95 51.92
N ASP A 84 2.53 8.50 51.89
CA ASP A 84 2.18 9.92 52.14
C ASP A 84 2.20 10.92 50.95
N THR A 85 2.14 10.47 49.68
CA THR A 85 2.10 11.37 48.49
C THR A 85 0.73 11.50 47.78
N ILE A 86 -0.38 11.22 48.45
CA ILE A 86 -1.75 11.39 47.89
C ILE A 86 -2.47 12.51 48.64
N SER A 87 -3.36 13.22 47.93
CA SER A 87 -4.43 14.01 48.55
C SER A 87 -5.14 13.21 49.67
N PRO A 88 -5.50 13.83 50.81
CA PRO A 88 -6.10 13.14 51.97
C PRO A 88 -7.49 12.53 51.70
N MET A 89 -8.05 12.69 50.50
CA MET A 89 -9.30 12.05 50.08
C MET A 89 -9.01 10.81 49.22
N VAL A 90 -8.76 9.68 49.88
CA VAL A 90 -9.05 8.37 49.27
C VAL A 90 -10.46 8.00 49.71
N LEU A 91 -11.44 8.21 48.83
CA LEU A 91 -12.84 7.88 49.09
C LEU A 91 -13.08 6.44 48.61
N ILE A 92 -13.29 5.51 49.56
CA ILE A 92 -13.76 4.16 49.24
C ILE A 92 -15.27 4.16 49.46
N GLN A 93 -16.03 4.20 48.36
CA GLN A 93 -17.49 4.26 48.42
C GLN A 93 -18.06 2.87 48.08
N VAL A 94 -18.72 2.26 49.06
CA VAL A 94 -19.50 1.03 48.90
C VAL A 94 -20.96 1.46 48.85
N ALA A 95 -21.53 1.52 47.66
CA ALA A 95 -22.93 1.89 47.48
C ALA A 95 -23.79 0.63 47.44
N GLU A 96 -24.67 0.47 48.43
CA GLU A 96 -25.82 -0.42 48.30
C GLU A 96 -26.90 0.30 47.48
N ASN A 97 -27.53 -0.40 46.55
CA ASN A 97 -28.57 0.15 45.70
C ASN A 97 -29.82 0.52 46.52
N LEU A 98 -29.87 1.74 47.04
CA LEU A 98 -31.11 2.35 47.53
C LEU A 98 -31.20 3.84 47.14
N THR A 99 -32.33 4.16 46.53
CA THR A 99 -32.78 5.50 46.16
C THR A 99 -32.84 6.45 47.35
N THR A 100 -32.12 7.58 47.33
CA THR A 100 -32.59 8.90 47.82
C THR A 100 -31.56 10.01 47.61
N SER A 101 -32.10 11.21 47.40
CA SER A 101 -31.46 12.49 47.07
C SER A 101 -30.62 13.12 48.19
N THR A 102 -29.42 13.62 47.88
CA THR A 102 -28.88 14.87 48.46
C THR A 102 -27.77 15.47 47.58
N THR A 103 -27.62 16.78 47.70
CA THR A 103 -27.13 17.76 46.72
C THR A 103 -25.60 17.96 46.75
N THR A 104 -24.92 17.74 45.62
CA THR A 104 -23.65 18.40 45.22
C THR A 104 -23.50 18.28 43.70
N SER A 105 -23.01 19.33 43.04
CA SER A 105 -22.99 19.58 41.58
C SER A 105 -22.52 18.41 40.69
N PRO A 106 -23.18 18.10 39.55
CA PRO A 106 -22.94 16.88 38.78
C PRO A 106 -21.94 17.08 37.63
N LEU A 107 -21.02 16.14 37.45
CA LEU A 107 -20.43 15.84 36.14
C LEU A 107 -20.49 14.33 35.96
N THR A 108 -21.10 13.90 34.85
CA THR A 108 -21.49 12.53 34.47
C THR A 108 -22.76 12.00 35.13
N THR A 109 -23.90 12.21 34.47
CA THR A 109 -25.16 11.50 34.72
C THR A 109 -25.06 10.08 34.16
N SER A 110 -24.88 9.06 35.01
CA SER A 110 -25.27 7.69 34.67
C SER A 110 -26.79 7.55 34.84
N SER A 111 -27.56 8.28 34.03
CA SER A 111 -29.00 8.03 33.94
C SER A 111 -29.23 6.77 33.10
N GLY A 112 -30.20 5.93 33.44
CA GLY A 112 -30.50 4.64 32.80
C GLY A 112 -30.96 4.67 31.33
N TRP A 113 -30.55 5.68 30.56
CA TRP A 113 -30.86 5.89 29.15
C TRP A 113 -29.66 5.55 28.29
N THR A 114 -29.87 4.87 27.17
CA THR A 114 -28.78 4.61 26.23
C THR A 114 -28.66 5.73 25.19
N CYS A 115 -27.44 6.23 24.95
CA CYS A 115 -27.17 7.18 23.89
C CYS A 115 -26.77 6.44 22.61
N VAL A 116 -27.34 6.87 21.50
CA VAL A 116 -27.01 6.36 20.18
C VAL A 116 -26.10 7.38 19.49
N SER A 117 -24.81 7.07 19.41
CA SER A 117 -23.78 7.95 18.86
C SER A 117 -23.37 7.48 17.46
N SER A 118 -22.94 8.41 16.62
CA SER A 118 -22.31 8.06 15.35
C SER A 118 -21.10 8.96 15.08
N GLU A 119 -19.94 8.34 14.85
CA GLU A 119 -18.71 9.01 14.38
C GLU A 119 -18.70 9.21 12.85
N GLN A 120 -19.32 8.27 12.13
CA GLN A 120 -19.64 8.35 10.70
C GLN A 120 -21.00 7.66 10.49
N PRO A 121 -22.10 8.40 10.24
CA PRO A 121 -23.43 7.81 10.13
C PRO A 121 -23.56 7.05 8.82
N SER A 122 -23.32 5.74 8.88
CA SER A 122 -23.70 4.78 7.85
C SER A 122 -25.17 4.41 8.06
N CYS A 123 -26.08 5.31 7.70
CA CYS A 123 -27.52 5.02 7.76
C CYS A 123 -27.88 3.90 6.79
N ALA A 124 -28.19 2.70 7.29
CA ALA A 124 -28.56 1.53 6.48
C ALA A 124 -29.69 1.82 5.49
N ALA A 125 -30.70 2.59 5.93
CA ALA A 125 -31.85 3.01 5.11
C ALA A 125 -31.67 4.39 4.46
N GLY A 126 -30.41 4.86 4.35
CA GLY A 126 -30.02 6.04 3.58
C GLY A 126 -30.70 7.33 4.03
N VAL A 127 -31.11 8.15 3.06
CA VAL A 127 -31.69 9.48 3.29
C VAL A 127 -32.98 9.41 4.11
N ARG A 128 -33.80 8.35 3.94
CA ARG A 128 -35.06 8.19 4.67
C ARG A 128 -34.86 8.07 6.18
N GLN A 129 -33.84 7.31 6.59
CA GLN A 129 -33.45 7.20 8.00
C GLN A 129 -33.00 8.56 8.55
N ALA A 130 -32.17 9.30 7.80
CA ALA A 130 -31.68 10.61 8.21
C ALA A 130 -32.80 11.67 8.32
N LEU A 131 -33.77 11.66 7.40
CA LEU A 131 -34.95 12.54 7.45
C LEU A 131 -35.80 12.29 8.70
N TRP A 132 -35.98 11.02 9.08
CA TRP A 132 -36.71 10.65 10.29
C TRP A 132 -35.96 11.08 11.56
N LEU A 133 -34.65 10.82 11.63
CA LEU A 133 -33.80 11.17 12.79
C LEU A 133 -33.73 12.68 13.04
N THR A 134 -33.80 13.48 11.98
CA THR A 134 -33.68 14.95 12.02
C THR A 134 -35.01 15.71 11.97
N LYS A 135 -36.14 14.99 11.86
CA LYS A 135 -37.49 15.55 11.69
C LYS A 135 -37.55 16.57 10.53
N THR A 136 -37.17 16.10 9.34
CA THR A 136 -36.96 16.97 8.17
C THR A 136 -37.81 16.54 6.97
N LYS A 137 -38.36 17.53 6.24
CA LYS A 137 -39.03 17.37 4.95
C LYS A 137 -38.02 17.52 3.81
N LEU A 138 -37.98 16.54 2.90
CA LEU A 138 -37.17 16.57 1.69
C LEU A 138 -37.87 17.31 0.54
N THR A 139 -37.15 18.20 -0.13
CA THR A 139 -37.53 18.82 -1.40
C THR A 139 -36.47 18.50 -2.44
N ALA A 140 -36.88 18.00 -3.60
CA ALA A 140 -35.96 17.67 -4.69
C ALA A 140 -35.51 18.95 -5.42
N GLY A 141 -34.20 19.04 -5.70
CA GLY A 141 -33.56 20.16 -6.38
C GLY A 141 -33.25 21.35 -5.46
N LEU A 142 -32.36 22.24 -5.93
CA LEU A 142 -31.97 23.44 -5.20
C LEU A 142 -33.06 24.53 -5.24
N PRO A 143 -33.12 25.42 -4.23
CA PRO A 143 -34.03 26.56 -4.23
C PRO A 143 -33.88 27.44 -5.48
N PRO A 144 -34.97 27.76 -6.21
CA PRO A 144 -34.90 28.55 -7.45
C PRO A 144 -34.25 29.93 -7.28
N GLN A 145 -34.40 30.53 -6.09
CA GLN A 145 -33.81 31.81 -5.73
C GLN A 145 -32.27 31.76 -5.70
N LEU A 146 -31.67 30.62 -5.34
CA LEU A 146 -30.22 30.45 -5.34
C LEU A 146 -29.68 30.21 -6.75
N VAL A 147 -30.38 29.38 -7.53
CA VAL A 147 -29.97 29.07 -8.91
C VAL A 147 -30.02 30.31 -9.79
N SER A 148 -31.12 31.08 -9.74
CA SER A 148 -31.28 32.33 -10.49
C SER A 148 -30.26 33.41 -10.11
N ALA A 149 -29.78 33.41 -8.87
CA ALA A 149 -28.78 34.37 -8.41
C ALA A 149 -27.40 34.15 -9.06
N ALA A 150 -27.04 32.91 -9.41
CA ALA A 150 -25.79 32.62 -10.12
C ALA A 150 -25.86 32.90 -11.63
N GLU A 151 -27.07 32.97 -12.20
CA GLU A 151 -27.28 33.26 -13.63
C GLU A 151 -27.10 34.75 -13.96
N SER A 152 -27.11 35.63 -12.95
CA SER A 152 -26.91 37.08 -13.12
C SER A 152 -25.53 37.38 -13.75
N PRO A 153 -25.45 38.21 -14.81
CA PRO A 153 -24.18 38.55 -15.47
C PRO A 153 -23.13 39.18 -14.54
N ALA A 154 -23.55 39.84 -13.45
CA ALA A 154 -22.66 40.45 -12.46
C ALA A 154 -21.90 39.42 -11.61
N ASN A 155 -22.38 38.18 -11.57
CA ASN A 155 -21.88 37.11 -10.72
C ASN A 155 -21.06 36.06 -11.50
N GLN A 156 -20.92 36.23 -12.81
CA GLN A 156 -20.18 35.32 -13.68
C GLN A 156 -18.67 35.59 -13.62
N ILE A 157 -17.89 34.52 -13.61
CA ILE A 157 -16.42 34.63 -13.65
C ILE A 157 -15.97 34.86 -15.10
N PRO A 158 -15.01 35.78 -15.37
CA PRO A 158 -14.47 35.96 -16.72
C PRO A 158 -13.90 34.65 -17.29
N ASN A 159 -14.34 34.25 -18.49
CA ASN A 159 -14.02 32.96 -19.12
C ASN A 159 -14.30 31.76 -18.19
N GLN A 160 -15.41 31.80 -17.47
CA GLN A 160 -15.80 30.80 -16.45
C GLN A 160 -15.59 29.36 -16.94
N ASP A 161 -16.21 28.99 -18.05
CA ASP A 161 -16.18 27.60 -18.53
C ASP A 161 -14.78 27.14 -18.92
N GLU A 162 -13.98 28.00 -19.55
CA GLU A 162 -12.61 27.69 -19.90
C GLU A 162 -11.74 27.48 -18.65
N ARG A 163 -11.91 28.34 -17.63
CA ARG A 163 -11.19 28.24 -16.36
C ARG A 163 -11.58 26.98 -15.58
N VAL A 164 -12.86 26.63 -15.57
CA VAL A 164 -13.35 25.40 -14.93
C VAL A 164 -12.82 24.17 -15.66
N GLN A 165 -12.85 24.15 -17.00
CA GLN A 165 -12.26 23.06 -17.77
C GLN A 165 -10.75 22.94 -17.54
N ASN A 166 -10.04 24.06 -17.39
CA ASN A 166 -8.62 24.04 -17.04
C ASN A 166 -8.37 23.56 -15.61
N ALA A 167 -9.25 23.87 -14.65
CA ALA A 167 -9.19 23.32 -13.30
C ALA A 167 -9.40 21.79 -13.29
N ILE A 168 -10.33 21.28 -14.11
CA ILE A 168 -10.55 19.84 -14.31
C ILE A 168 -9.31 19.19 -14.94
N LYS A 169 -8.77 19.78 -16.01
CA LYS A 169 -7.55 19.28 -16.67
C LYS A 169 -6.35 19.28 -15.73
N HIS A 170 -6.18 20.34 -14.93
CA HIS A 170 -5.12 20.41 -13.93
C HIS A 170 -5.22 19.23 -12.95
N ALA A 171 -6.37 19.07 -12.30
CA ALA A 171 -6.57 18.02 -11.32
C ALA A 171 -6.46 16.59 -11.90
N ARG A 172 -6.90 16.39 -13.15
CA ARG A 172 -6.95 15.07 -13.79
C ARG A 172 -5.70 14.68 -14.57
N PHE A 173 -4.94 15.66 -15.07
CA PHE A 173 -3.85 15.41 -16.02
C PHE A 173 -2.50 16.01 -15.62
N TRP A 174 -2.47 17.13 -14.90
CA TRP A 174 -1.24 17.94 -14.76
C TRP A 174 -0.75 18.14 -13.33
N ASP A 175 -1.56 17.83 -12.33
CA ASP A 175 -1.23 18.02 -10.91
C ASP A 175 -0.09 17.09 -10.44
N THR A 176 0.05 15.91 -11.03
CA THR A 176 0.98 14.87 -10.57
C THR A 176 1.85 14.33 -11.69
N THR A 177 3.00 13.75 -11.32
CA THR A 177 3.86 12.99 -12.24
C THR A 177 3.37 11.55 -12.44
N GLU A 178 2.29 11.15 -11.76
CA GLU A 178 1.68 9.83 -11.88
C GLU A 178 0.83 9.79 -13.16
N GLU A 179 0.86 8.68 -13.91
CA GLU A 179 0.12 8.60 -15.19
C GLU A 179 -1.41 8.70 -15.01
N ARG A 180 -1.96 8.27 -13.87
CA ARG A 180 -3.38 8.40 -13.51
C ARG A 180 -3.47 8.82 -12.03
N PRO A 181 -3.85 10.07 -11.73
CA PRO A 181 -4.03 10.52 -10.36
C PRO A 181 -5.18 9.75 -9.67
N ASP A 182 -4.98 9.40 -8.40
CA ASP A 182 -6.00 8.74 -7.59
C ASP A 182 -7.24 9.63 -7.34
N LYS A 183 -8.40 8.99 -7.11
CA LYS A 183 -9.72 9.62 -6.90
C LYS A 183 -9.76 10.61 -5.77
N ALA A 184 -9.23 10.25 -4.60
CA ALA A 184 -9.19 11.18 -3.48
C ALA A 184 -8.32 12.41 -3.80
N LYS A 185 -7.24 12.20 -4.54
CA LYS A 185 -6.27 13.24 -4.88
C LYS A 185 -6.83 14.23 -5.90
N TYR A 186 -7.37 13.76 -7.04
CA TYR A 186 -7.95 14.67 -8.02
C TYR A 186 -9.24 15.31 -7.53
N SER A 187 -10.05 14.62 -6.72
CA SER A 187 -11.27 15.20 -6.15
C SER A 187 -10.97 16.37 -5.22
N ASN A 188 -10.00 16.20 -4.31
CA ASN A 188 -9.56 17.29 -3.43
C ASN A 188 -8.94 18.46 -4.21
N THR A 189 -8.04 18.15 -5.16
CA THR A 189 -7.38 19.18 -5.98
C THR A 189 -8.39 19.95 -6.83
N LEU A 190 -9.36 19.26 -7.43
CA LEU A 190 -10.42 19.91 -8.18
C LEU A 190 -11.27 20.80 -7.28
N PHE A 191 -11.69 20.31 -6.13
CA PHE A 191 -12.45 21.08 -5.15
C PHE A 191 -11.73 22.38 -4.74
N LEU A 192 -10.44 22.30 -4.42
CA LEU A 192 -9.62 23.46 -4.06
C LEU A 192 -9.51 24.44 -5.24
N ASN A 193 -9.28 23.95 -6.45
CA ASN A 193 -9.21 24.78 -7.65
C ASN A 193 -10.54 25.51 -7.92
N LEU A 194 -11.69 24.82 -7.83
CA LEU A 194 -13.01 25.43 -8.00
C LEU A 194 -13.28 26.48 -6.93
N SER A 195 -12.91 26.20 -5.67
CA SER A 195 -13.04 27.15 -4.57
C SER A 195 -12.18 28.40 -4.78
N HIS A 196 -10.97 28.23 -5.32
CA HIS A 196 -10.07 29.33 -5.63
C HIS A 196 -10.59 30.19 -6.79
N LEU A 197 -11.21 29.57 -7.80
CA LEU A 197 -11.90 30.29 -8.87
C LEU A 197 -13.03 31.15 -8.31
N CYS A 198 -13.89 30.60 -7.44
CA CYS A 198 -14.95 31.36 -6.80
C CYS A 198 -14.42 32.51 -5.92
N ALA A 199 -13.28 32.31 -5.24
CA ALA A 199 -12.66 33.33 -4.41
C ALA A 199 -12.20 34.58 -5.21
N THR A 200 -11.97 34.47 -6.53
CA THR A 200 -11.63 35.63 -7.38
C THR A 200 -12.72 36.70 -7.41
N LEU A 201 -13.98 36.32 -7.12
CA LEU A 201 -15.11 37.24 -7.01
C LEU A 201 -15.10 38.07 -5.73
N GLN A 202 -14.11 37.92 -4.84
CA GLN A 202 -13.97 38.76 -3.65
C GLN A 202 -13.86 40.26 -3.99
N SER A 203 -13.31 40.60 -5.17
CA SER A 203 -13.20 41.97 -5.66
C SER A 203 -14.57 42.61 -5.97
N SER A 204 -15.51 41.85 -6.53
CA SER A 204 -16.88 42.29 -6.79
C SER A 204 -17.81 42.08 -5.59
N HIS A 205 -17.51 41.11 -4.73
CA HIS A 205 -18.29 40.74 -3.56
C HIS A 205 -17.41 40.70 -2.29
N PRO A 206 -17.17 41.85 -1.64
CA PRO A 206 -16.30 41.94 -0.46
C PRO A 206 -16.72 41.03 0.71
N ALA A 207 -18.00 40.68 0.80
CA ALA A 207 -18.55 39.76 1.80
C ALA A 207 -17.96 38.33 1.71
N VAL A 208 -17.42 37.93 0.56
CA VAL A 208 -16.68 36.66 0.41
C VAL A 208 -15.41 36.65 1.28
N GLY A 209 -14.77 37.82 1.47
CA GLY A 209 -13.58 37.96 2.32
C GLY A 209 -13.83 37.83 3.82
N ARG A 210 -15.10 37.79 4.27
CA ARG A 210 -15.51 37.60 5.68
C ARG A 210 -15.72 36.12 6.02
N ARG A 211 -14.97 35.23 5.36
CA ARG A 211 -15.10 33.79 5.47
C ARG A 211 -13.74 33.12 5.61
N LEU A 212 -13.71 32.00 6.31
CA LEU A 212 -12.49 31.21 6.52
C LEU A 212 -12.75 29.74 6.26
N PHE A 213 -11.83 29.11 5.56
CA PHE A 213 -11.81 27.67 5.35
C PHE A 213 -11.12 26.96 6.52
N ALA A 214 -11.79 26.01 7.14
CA ALA A 214 -11.32 25.23 8.27
C ALA A 214 -11.27 23.74 7.94
N GLU A 215 -10.10 23.13 8.16
CA GLU A 215 -9.87 21.70 8.03
C GLU A 215 -9.88 21.02 9.41
N LYS A 216 -10.22 19.72 9.45
CA LYS A 216 -10.16 18.87 10.66
C LYS A 216 -10.95 19.41 11.85
N TYR A 217 -12.03 20.16 11.61
CA TYR A 217 -12.95 20.60 12.66
C TYR A 217 -13.72 19.40 13.23
N SER A 218 -14.06 19.43 14.51
CA SER A 218 -14.81 18.35 15.17
C SER A 218 -16.14 18.86 15.72
N LEU A 219 -17.24 18.33 15.20
CA LEU A 219 -18.59 18.67 15.64
C LEU A 219 -19.04 17.73 16.78
N ALA A 220 -19.83 18.26 17.71
CA ALA A 220 -20.65 17.45 18.60
C ALA A 220 -22.04 18.10 18.80
N ALA A 221 -23.12 17.35 18.58
CA ALA A 221 -24.48 17.82 18.88
C ALA A 221 -25.34 16.69 19.42
N THR A 222 -26.18 16.98 20.42
CA THR A 222 -27.07 16.01 21.08
C THR A 222 -28.52 16.44 20.97
N TRP A 223 -29.42 15.50 20.65
CA TRP A 223 -30.87 15.74 20.63
C TRP A 223 -31.65 14.49 21.02
N ARG A 224 -32.94 14.65 21.28
CA ARG A 224 -33.86 13.54 21.62
C ARG A 224 -34.88 13.32 20.51
N ARG A 225 -35.19 12.06 20.24
CA ARG A 225 -36.25 11.64 19.32
C ARG A 225 -37.00 10.47 19.96
N GLY A 226 -38.26 10.66 20.33
CA GLY A 226 -38.98 9.71 21.18
C GLY A 226 -38.32 9.56 22.56
N GLU A 227 -38.08 8.32 22.99
CA GLU A 227 -37.42 7.99 24.27
C GLU A 227 -35.89 7.94 24.16
N ASP A 228 -35.36 7.92 22.94
CA ASP A 228 -33.93 7.74 22.68
C ASP A 228 -33.17 9.07 22.61
N LEU A 229 -31.94 9.06 23.14
CA LEU A 229 -30.99 10.17 23.05
C LEU A 229 -30.00 9.90 21.91
N PHE A 230 -29.89 10.85 20.98
CA PHE A 230 -28.99 10.78 19.83
C PHE A 230 -27.85 11.78 19.98
N GLN A 231 -26.66 11.35 19.54
CA GLN A 231 -25.48 12.19 19.47
C GLN A 231 -24.79 12.03 18.12
N ILE A 232 -24.52 13.15 17.46
CA ILE A 232 -23.60 13.17 16.33
C ILE A 232 -22.27 13.74 16.81
N ARG A 233 -21.18 13.04 16.48
CA ARG A 233 -19.82 13.47 16.77
C ARG A 233 -18.93 13.14 15.59
N GLY A 234 -17.91 13.93 15.29
CA GLY A 234 -16.91 13.50 14.30
C GLY A 234 -16.19 14.63 13.61
N GLN A 235 -15.18 14.24 12.83
CA GLN A 235 -14.47 15.10 11.89
C GLN A 235 -14.86 14.62 10.51
N ASN A 236 -15.85 15.25 9.87
CA ASN A 236 -16.23 14.89 8.51
C ASN A 236 -16.25 16.14 7.63
N GLY A 237 -15.43 16.08 6.58
CA GLY A 237 -15.30 17.14 5.59
C GLY A 237 -14.50 18.35 6.05
N SER A 238 -14.40 19.32 5.15
CA SER A 238 -13.89 20.67 5.42
C SER A 238 -15.04 21.64 5.58
N LEU A 239 -14.88 22.67 6.40
CA LEU A 239 -15.93 23.63 6.69
C LEU A 239 -15.52 25.04 6.24
N HIS A 240 -16.36 25.66 5.43
CA HIS A 240 -16.30 27.09 5.20
C HIS A 240 -17.12 27.78 6.31
N SER A 241 -16.47 28.59 7.13
CA SER A 241 -17.09 29.37 8.20
C SER A 241 -17.20 30.85 7.83
N CYS A 242 -18.24 31.53 8.31
CA CYS A 242 -18.49 32.95 8.02
C CYS A 242 -18.79 33.75 9.30
N MET A 243 -18.58 35.07 9.22
CA MET A 243 -18.92 35.99 10.32
C MET A 243 -20.43 36.22 10.43
N ASP A 244 -21.12 36.28 9.30
CA ASP A 244 -22.56 36.59 9.21
C ASP A 244 -23.35 35.32 8.88
N PRO A 245 -24.52 35.07 9.48
CA PRO A 245 -25.33 33.88 9.18
C PRO A 245 -25.87 33.90 7.75
N LEU A 246 -26.06 32.71 7.18
CA LEU A 246 -26.73 32.56 5.89
C LEU A 246 -28.19 33.02 5.95
N PRO A 247 -28.73 33.60 4.86
CA PRO A 247 -30.12 34.00 4.79
C PRO A 247 -31.06 32.78 4.85
N VAL A 248 -32.29 33.04 5.31
CA VAL A 248 -33.37 32.06 5.36
C VAL A 248 -33.86 31.79 3.92
N VAL A 249 -34.10 30.52 3.59
CA VAL A 249 -34.53 30.07 2.26
C VAL A 249 -36.06 29.99 2.18
N SER A 250 -36.70 29.34 3.16
CA SER A 250 -38.16 29.24 3.25
C SER A 250 -38.73 30.26 4.24
N GLY A 251 -39.72 31.03 3.79
CA GLY A 251 -40.43 32.00 4.62
C GLY A 251 -41.35 31.35 5.67
N LYS A 252 -41.87 32.15 6.61
CA LYS A 252 -42.69 31.66 7.75
C LYS A 252 -43.92 30.86 7.33
N GLN A 253 -44.53 31.17 6.19
CA GLN A 253 -45.71 30.44 5.68
C GLN A 253 -45.34 29.03 5.20
N GLU A 254 -44.29 28.90 4.39
CA GLU A 254 -43.83 27.58 3.90
C GLU A 254 -43.39 26.67 5.05
N VAL A 255 -42.82 27.26 6.11
CA VAL A 255 -42.46 26.54 7.34
C VAL A 255 -43.72 26.06 8.08
N ALA A 256 -44.75 26.89 8.19
CA ALA A 256 -46.02 26.50 8.80
C ALA A 256 -46.68 25.34 8.05
N ASP A 257 -46.64 25.35 6.71
CA ASP A 257 -47.20 24.30 5.86
C ASP A 257 -46.47 22.94 6.01
N THR A 258 -45.30 22.89 6.65
CA THR A 258 -44.62 21.63 6.98
C THR A 258 -45.26 20.85 8.13
N ALA A 259 -46.13 21.49 8.91
CA ALA A 259 -46.80 20.84 10.04
C ALA A 259 -47.62 19.63 9.60
N ASP A 260 -48.30 19.76 8.45
CA ASP A 260 -49.18 18.74 7.87
C ASP A 260 -48.43 17.60 7.15
N HIS A 261 -47.12 17.74 6.93
CA HIS A 261 -46.32 16.72 6.27
C HIS A 261 -46.09 15.52 7.20
N ILE A 262 -46.36 14.29 6.73
CA ILE A 262 -46.13 13.06 7.51
C ILE A 262 -44.75 12.50 7.14
N LEU A 263 -43.93 12.19 8.14
CA LEU A 263 -42.63 11.55 7.94
C LEU A 263 -42.81 10.09 7.51
N GLU A 264 -42.07 9.66 6.49
CA GLU A 264 -42.09 8.28 6.02
C GLU A 264 -41.53 7.33 7.10
N THR A 265 -42.21 6.21 7.31
CA THR A 265 -41.74 5.13 8.20
C THR A 265 -41.19 3.99 7.36
N PHE A 266 -40.19 3.28 7.89
CA PHE A 266 -39.49 2.20 7.19
C PHE A 266 -39.53 0.88 7.98
N TYR A 267 -40.67 0.61 8.62
CA TYR A 267 -40.93 -0.64 9.34
C TYR A 267 -40.74 -1.86 8.41
N PRO A 268 -40.07 -2.96 8.84
CA PRO A 268 -39.68 -3.32 10.21
C PRO A 268 -38.28 -2.83 10.65
N VAL A 269 -37.58 -2.04 9.84
CA VAL A 269 -36.23 -1.58 10.16
C VAL A 269 -36.28 -0.51 11.25
N ALA A 270 -35.51 -0.71 12.33
CA ALA A 270 -35.44 0.24 13.44
C ALA A 270 -34.68 1.51 13.01
N PRO A 271 -35.12 2.73 13.39
CA PRO A 271 -34.39 3.97 13.09
C PRO A 271 -32.97 4.06 13.66
N THR A 272 -32.68 3.24 14.67
CA THR A 272 -31.38 3.11 15.34
C THR A 272 -30.43 2.11 14.68
N ILE A 273 -30.85 1.45 13.60
CA ILE A 273 -30.02 0.49 12.88
C ILE A 273 -28.70 1.15 12.40
N ASP A 274 -27.60 0.41 12.51
CA ASP A 274 -26.22 0.81 12.18
C ASP A 274 -25.67 2.04 12.93
N LEU A 275 -26.38 2.51 13.97
CA LEU A 275 -25.86 3.53 14.89
C LEU A 275 -25.24 2.87 16.13
N GLN A 276 -24.15 3.46 16.66
CA GLN A 276 -23.43 2.88 17.79
C GLN A 276 -24.17 3.15 19.10
N LYS A 277 -24.57 2.09 19.78
CA LYS A 277 -25.22 2.17 21.11
C LYS A 277 -24.17 2.30 22.21
N VAL A 278 -24.16 3.42 22.93
CA VAL A 278 -23.16 3.76 23.95
C VAL A 278 -23.83 4.09 25.29
N ASN A 279 -23.37 3.44 26.36
CA ASN A 279 -23.92 3.64 27.72
C ASN A 279 -23.22 4.77 28.48
N VAL A 280 -22.02 5.17 28.06
CA VAL A 280 -21.23 6.24 28.68
C VAL A 280 -21.10 7.40 27.69
N TYR A 281 -21.76 8.50 27.99
CA TYR A 281 -21.77 9.69 27.14
C TYR A 281 -21.83 10.95 28.00
N LYS A 282 -21.45 12.08 27.39
CA LYS A 282 -21.56 13.39 28.03
C LYS A 282 -22.82 14.07 27.51
N ASP A 283 -23.88 14.03 28.31
CA ASP A 283 -25.13 14.73 28.00
C ASP A 283 -24.87 16.26 27.92
N GLY A 284 -25.46 16.93 26.94
CA GLY A 284 -25.30 18.36 26.71
C GLY A 284 -23.94 18.82 26.17
N ALA A 285 -23.09 17.92 25.67
CA ALA A 285 -21.82 18.27 25.03
C ALA A 285 -22.02 18.81 23.60
N ASN A 286 -22.69 19.97 23.46
CA ASN A 286 -22.85 20.67 22.20
C ASN A 286 -21.60 21.52 21.89
N SER A 287 -20.93 21.23 20.78
CA SER A 287 -19.75 21.95 20.32
C SER A 287 -19.80 22.14 18.81
N SER A 288 -19.67 23.38 18.35
CA SER A 288 -19.52 23.72 16.94
C SER A 288 -18.10 23.45 16.41
N GLY A 289 -17.20 22.89 17.23
CA GLY A 289 -15.80 22.60 16.89
C GLY A 289 -14.82 23.75 17.06
N PHE A 290 -15.31 24.93 17.45
CA PHE A 290 -14.50 26.11 17.70
C PHE A 290 -14.77 26.67 19.11
N ARG A 291 -13.81 27.45 19.62
CA ARG A 291 -13.94 28.16 20.89
C ARG A 291 -14.98 29.28 20.79
N ASP A 292 -15.46 29.75 21.93
CA ASP A 292 -16.54 30.74 21.97
C ASP A 292 -16.16 32.12 21.40
N ASP A 293 -14.88 32.45 21.47
CA ASP A 293 -14.26 33.68 20.96
C ASP A 293 -13.87 33.58 19.47
N TYR A 294 -14.25 32.51 18.76
CA TYR A 294 -13.87 32.32 17.37
C TYR A 294 -14.57 33.32 16.43
N PRO A 295 -13.83 34.08 15.59
CA PRO A 295 -14.40 35.14 14.76
C PRO A 295 -15.39 34.71 13.68
N TYR A 296 -15.39 33.44 13.27
CA TYR A 296 -16.26 32.91 12.20
C TYR A 296 -17.19 31.81 12.75
N PRO A 297 -18.19 32.15 13.58
CA PRO A 297 -18.95 31.14 14.34
C PRO A 297 -20.08 30.47 13.54
N HIS A 298 -20.39 30.94 12.33
CA HIS A 298 -21.47 30.40 11.49
C HIS A 298 -20.91 29.44 10.45
N ALA A 299 -21.49 28.25 10.35
CA ALA A 299 -21.19 27.30 9.28
C ALA A 299 -21.87 27.75 7.99
N HIS A 300 -21.09 27.99 6.94
CA HIS A 300 -21.58 28.37 5.61
C HIS A 300 -21.82 27.12 4.75
N THR A 301 -20.73 26.47 4.31
CA THR A 301 -20.78 25.27 3.47
C THR A 301 -19.85 24.19 4.00
N LEU A 302 -20.37 22.97 4.10
CA LEU A 302 -19.64 21.74 4.41
C LEU A 302 -19.22 21.04 3.12
N TYR A 303 -17.95 20.64 3.01
CA TYR A 303 -17.42 19.95 1.84
C TYR A 303 -17.08 18.50 2.18
N PHE A 304 -17.78 17.56 1.55
CA PHE A 304 -17.56 16.13 1.68
C PHE A 304 -16.86 15.61 0.42
N LEU A 305 -15.68 15.04 0.60
CA LEU A 305 -14.91 14.43 -0.48
C LEU A 305 -14.96 12.91 -0.29
N GLU A 306 -15.32 12.18 -1.35
CA GLU A 306 -15.25 10.71 -1.32
C GLU A 306 -13.78 10.27 -1.21
N GLY A 307 -13.42 9.62 -0.09
CA GLY A 307 -12.04 9.27 0.26
C GLY A 307 -11.51 7.99 -0.39
N ALA A 308 -10.19 7.76 -0.30
CA ALA A 308 -9.47 6.64 -0.92
C ALA A 308 -9.57 5.30 -0.17
N ASN A 309 -10.16 5.26 1.04
CA ASN A 309 -10.14 4.06 1.87
C ASN A 309 -11.12 2.99 1.31
N PRO A 310 -10.62 1.88 0.71
CA PRO A 310 -11.46 0.90 0.02
C PRO A 310 -12.42 0.17 0.96
N ARG A 311 -12.16 0.19 2.27
CA ARG A 311 -12.98 -0.48 3.30
C ARG A 311 -14.20 0.33 3.74
N CYS A 312 -14.30 1.61 3.39
CA CYS A 312 -15.35 2.53 3.84
C CYS A 312 -15.95 3.35 2.69
N LYS A 313 -16.21 2.73 1.54
CA LYS A 313 -16.95 3.37 0.45
C LYS A 313 -18.44 3.42 0.81
N LEU A 314 -18.91 4.57 1.29
CA LEU A 314 -20.35 4.79 1.51
C LEU A 314 -21.08 4.72 0.17
N ARG A 315 -22.20 4.01 0.12
CA ARG A 315 -23.08 4.05 -1.06
C ARG A 315 -23.59 5.47 -1.29
N PRO A 316 -23.94 5.88 -2.52
CA PRO A 316 -24.40 7.25 -2.80
C PRO A 316 -25.53 7.73 -1.86
N GLU A 317 -26.49 6.86 -1.54
CA GLU A 317 -27.55 7.18 -0.57
C GLU A 317 -27.06 7.35 0.87
N GLN A 318 -26.09 6.55 1.31
CA GLN A 318 -25.49 6.65 2.65
C GLN A 318 -24.62 7.90 2.76
N PHE A 319 -23.92 8.25 1.68
CA PHE A 319 -23.14 9.48 1.60
C PHE A 319 -24.03 10.72 1.70
N ARG A 320 -25.17 10.76 0.99
CA ARG A 320 -26.19 11.82 1.13
C ARG A 320 -26.78 11.89 2.53
N ALA A 321 -27.07 10.74 3.15
CA ALA A 321 -27.55 10.68 4.53
C ALA A 321 -26.53 11.30 5.51
N SER A 322 -25.24 11.01 5.32
CA SER A 322 -24.16 11.59 6.12
C SER A 322 -24.06 13.11 5.95
N MET A 323 -24.14 13.61 4.71
CA MET A 323 -24.18 15.05 4.44
C MET A 323 -25.32 15.75 5.19
N LEU A 324 -26.52 15.15 5.19
CA LEU A 324 -27.70 15.67 5.88
C LEU A 324 -27.49 15.70 7.39
N MET A 325 -27.02 14.60 7.98
CA MET A 325 -26.81 14.47 9.43
C MET A 325 -25.79 15.48 9.96
N PHE A 326 -24.67 15.67 9.26
CA PHE A 326 -23.64 16.65 9.63
C PHE A 326 -24.09 18.11 9.42
N SER A 327 -24.89 18.38 8.39
CA SER A 327 -25.48 19.72 8.17
C SER A 327 -26.45 20.07 9.29
N PHE A 328 -27.33 19.12 9.65
CA PHE A 328 -28.23 19.25 10.79
C PHE A 328 -27.48 19.45 12.10
N GLY A 329 -26.44 18.65 12.38
CA GLY A 329 -25.66 18.76 13.60
C GLY A 329 -24.96 20.12 13.76
N ASN A 330 -24.41 20.67 12.67
CA ASN A 330 -23.81 22.01 12.67
C ASN A 330 -24.85 23.10 12.95
N ALA A 331 -26.02 23.02 12.32
CA ALA A 331 -27.12 23.96 12.56
C ALA A 331 -27.63 23.86 14.02
N LEU A 332 -27.79 22.64 14.53
CA LEU A 332 -28.28 22.37 15.89
C LEU A 332 -27.29 22.85 16.96
N ALA A 333 -25.99 22.58 16.80
CA ALA A 333 -24.96 23.09 17.71
C ALA A 333 -24.97 24.63 17.77
N ARG A 334 -25.17 25.30 16.63
CA ARG A 334 -25.29 26.77 16.58
C ARG A 334 -26.60 27.25 17.23
N ALA A 335 -27.72 26.57 16.99
CA ALA A 335 -29.01 26.91 17.59
C ALA A 335 -28.97 26.82 19.12
N HIS A 336 -28.42 25.73 19.67
CA HIS A 336 -28.26 25.57 21.11
C HIS A 336 -27.39 26.66 21.74
N LYS A 337 -26.38 27.14 21.01
CA LYS A 337 -25.50 28.23 21.47
C LYS A 337 -26.17 29.60 21.42
N LEU A 338 -27.01 29.87 20.41
CA LEU A 338 -27.68 31.17 20.23
C LEU A 338 -28.97 31.31 21.05
N TYR A 339 -29.78 30.26 21.10
CA TYR A 339 -31.14 30.31 21.65
C TYR A 339 -31.31 29.45 22.90
N GLY A 340 -30.31 28.65 23.28
CA GLY A 340 -30.46 27.67 24.35
C GLY A 340 -31.44 26.54 23.99
N PRO A 341 -32.03 25.84 24.97
CA PRO A 341 -33.02 24.78 24.73
C PRO A 341 -34.43 25.34 24.46
N GLN A 342 -34.55 26.35 23.61
CA GLN A 342 -35.85 26.85 23.14
C GLN A 342 -36.49 25.84 22.18
N ARG A 343 -37.83 25.82 22.07
CA ARG A 343 -38.60 24.84 21.26
C ARG A 343 -38.84 25.27 19.81
N MET A 344 -38.85 26.58 19.54
CA MET A 344 -39.09 27.16 18.21
C MET A 344 -38.07 28.27 17.97
N LEU A 345 -37.48 28.29 16.78
CA LEU A 345 -36.46 29.28 16.43
C LEU A 345 -37.11 30.50 15.78
N ASP A 346 -36.97 31.68 16.38
CA ASP A 346 -37.47 32.95 15.81
C ASP A 346 -36.74 33.31 14.51
N CYS A 347 -35.46 32.94 14.41
CA CYS A 347 -34.62 33.09 13.22
C CYS A 347 -34.03 31.72 12.85
N PRO A 348 -34.54 31.08 11.78
CA PRO A 348 -34.03 29.80 11.28
C PRO A 348 -32.53 29.85 10.94
N ILE A 349 -31.85 28.72 11.08
CA ILE A 349 -30.42 28.60 10.75
C ILE A 349 -30.26 27.78 9.47
N THR A 350 -29.64 28.38 8.46
CA THR A 350 -29.33 27.72 7.18
C THR A 350 -27.87 27.25 7.16
N VAL A 351 -27.64 26.00 6.73
CA VAL A 351 -26.30 25.41 6.51
C VAL A 351 -26.30 24.68 5.17
N GLN A 352 -25.23 24.81 4.39
CA GLN A 352 -25.09 24.17 3.09
C GLN A 352 -24.09 23.01 3.14
N ALA A 353 -24.21 22.07 2.22
CA ALA A 353 -23.22 21.03 2.00
C ALA A 353 -23.06 20.70 0.51
N VAL A 354 -21.82 20.37 0.14
CA VAL A 354 -21.45 19.91 -1.20
C VAL A 354 -20.66 18.62 -1.06
N GLY A 355 -21.16 17.56 -1.69
CA GLY A 355 -20.50 16.27 -1.77
C GLY A 355 -19.92 16.07 -3.16
N THR A 356 -18.68 15.61 -3.28
CA THR A 356 -18.12 15.31 -4.60
C THR A 356 -17.12 14.17 -4.59
N ASN A 357 -17.07 13.48 -5.72
CA ASN A 357 -16.10 12.46 -6.04
C ASN A 357 -15.13 12.90 -7.15
N GLY A 358 -15.17 14.18 -7.51
CA GLY A 358 -14.38 14.81 -8.57
C GLY A 358 -14.99 14.74 -9.97
N ARG A 359 -16.06 13.95 -10.18
CA ARG A 359 -16.88 13.93 -11.41
C ARG A 359 -18.33 14.27 -11.13
N ILE A 360 -18.92 13.63 -10.12
CA ILE A 360 -20.29 13.81 -9.67
C ILE A 360 -20.29 14.74 -8.47
N PHE A 361 -21.25 15.67 -8.45
CA PHE A 361 -21.50 16.61 -7.38
C PHE A 361 -22.92 16.40 -6.84
N GLN A 362 -23.04 16.51 -5.53
CA GLN A 362 -24.29 16.44 -4.80
C GLN A 362 -24.42 17.72 -3.99
N PHE A 363 -25.59 18.36 -4.05
CA PHE A 363 -25.80 19.66 -3.44
C PHE A 363 -26.92 19.60 -2.40
N LEU A 364 -26.65 20.13 -1.22
CA LEU A 364 -27.60 20.11 -0.11
C LEU A 364 -27.69 21.49 0.53
N VAL A 365 -28.92 21.95 0.77
CA VAL A 365 -29.21 23.13 1.59
C VAL A 365 -30.14 22.70 2.72
N PHE A 366 -29.72 22.89 3.96
CA PHE A 366 -30.47 22.53 5.15
C PHE A 366 -30.93 23.79 5.89
N GLN A 367 -32.21 23.85 6.25
CA GLN A 367 -32.76 24.92 7.08
C GLN A 367 -33.35 24.33 8.36
N LEU A 368 -32.75 24.70 9.50
CA LEU A 368 -33.21 24.35 10.83
C LEU A 368 -34.30 25.34 11.27
N ASN A 369 -35.53 24.85 11.34
CA ASN A 369 -36.71 25.62 11.73
C ASN A 369 -37.11 25.37 13.19
N THR A 370 -36.89 24.14 13.67
CA THR A 370 -37.29 23.70 15.01
C THR A 370 -36.21 22.87 15.68
N THR A 371 -36.12 23.01 16.98
CA THR A 371 -35.31 22.22 17.92
C THR A 371 -36.18 21.26 18.72
N ASP A 372 -37.51 21.32 18.60
CA ASP A 372 -38.44 20.34 19.17
C ASP A 372 -38.60 19.12 18.26
N LEU A 373 -37.73 18.15 18.55
CA LEU A 373 -37.59 16.90 17.81
C LEU A 373 -38.23 15.72 18.56
N SER A 374 -38.87 15.95 19.70
CA SER A 374 -39.33 14.88 20.58
C SER A 374 -40.44 14.02 19.96
N GLY A 375 -41.43 14.64 19.29
CA GLY A 375 -42.52 13.96 18.58
C GLY A 375 -42.53 14.20 17.07
N ASP A 376 -43.39 13.49 16.34
CA ASP A 376 -43.55 13.58 14.88
C ASP A 376 -44.42 14.77 14.43
N ASP A 377 -45.23 15.30 15.35
CA ASP A 377 -46.18 16.38 15.11
C ASP A 377 -45.53 17.77 15.09
N GLY A 378 -46.22 18.73 14.47
CA GLY A 378 -45.80 20.13 14.39
C GLY A 378 -44.80 20.42 13.27
N ILE A 379 -44.21 21.62 13.33
CA ILE A 379 -43.30 22.16 12.31
C ILE A 379 -42.11 21.23 12.11
N LYS A 380 -41.65 21.10 10.86
CA LYS A 380 -40.52 20.25 10.48
C LYS A 380 -39.39 21.09 9.90
N ASN A 381 -38.18 20.56 9.98
CA ASN A 381 -37.02 21.12 9.29
C ASN A 381 -37.15 20.88 7.79
N GLN A 382 -36.40 21.62 6.97
CA GLN A 382 -36.45 21.49 5.52
C GLN A 382 -35.05 21.24 4.96
N VAL A 383 -35.00 20.38 3.94
CA VAL A 383 -33.78 20.12 3.17
C VAL A 383 -34.10 20.13 1.68
N TRP A 384 -33.24 20.81 0.92
CA TRP A 384 -33.21 20.77 -0.53
C TRP A 384 -32.02 19.93 -0.96
N LEU A 385 -32.28 18.88 -1.75
CA LEU A 385 -31.26 17.94 -2.17
C LEU A 385 -31.31 17.81 -3.69
N ASP A 386 -30.18 18.12 -4.32
CA ASP A 386 -29.91 17.80 -5.71
C ASP A 386 -28.93 16.62 -5.71
N GLU A 387 -29.37 15.48 -6.24
CA GLU A 387 -28.74 14.18 -6.02
C GLU A 387 -27.42 14.04 -6.79
N ASP A 388 -27.40 13.38 -7.94
CA ASP A 388 -26.16 13.09 -8.67
C ASP A 388 -26.08 13.97 -9.93
N VAL A 389 -25.33 15.08 -9.81
CA VAL A 389 -25.13 16.06 -10.90
C VAL A 389 -23.71 15.93 -11.45
N GLU A 390 -23.59 15.49 -12.70
CA GLU A 390 -22.28 15.30 -13.34
C GLU A 390 -21.65 16.61 -13.81
N LEU A 391 -20.36 16.82 -13.54
CA LEU A 391 -19.60 17.98 -14.05
C LEU A 391 -19.06 17.74 -15.47
N TYR A 392 -18.73 16.49 -15.80
CA TYR A 392 -18.26 16.08 -17.12
C TYR A 392 -18.54 14.60 -17.37
N ASP A 393 -18.68 14.20 -18.65
CA ASP A 393 -18.94 12.80 -19.03
C ASP A 393 -17.69 11.93 -18.82
N PHE A 394 -16.53 12.34 -19.34
CA PHE A 394 -15.27 11.65 -19.06
C PHE A 394 -14.05 12.55 -19.19
N ALA A 395 -12.97 12.17 -18.50
CA ALA A 395 -11.67 12.81 -18.58
C ALA A 395 -10.60 11.72 -18.70
N LYS A 396 -10.20 11.39 -19.93
CA LYS A 396 -9.25 10.31 -20.22
C LYS A 396 -7.86 10.84 -20.51
N VAL A 397 -6.87 10.33 -19.79
CA VAL A 397 -5.45 10.69 -19.98
C VAL A 397 -4.95 10.16 -21.34
N ARG A 398 -5.46 9.00 -21.76
CA ARG A 398 -5.10 8.33 -23.02
C ARG A 398 -6.33 8.12 -23.91
N PRO A 399 -6.19 8.20 -25.24
CA PRO A 399 -7.31 7.97 -26.14
C PRO A 399 -7.67 6.48 -26.16
N LEU A 400 -8.97 6.16 -26.11
CA LEU A 400 -9.45 4.81 -26.35
C LEU A 400 -9.48 4.55 -27.86
N ILE A 401 -8.53 3.76 -28.34
CA ILE A 401 -8.42 3.41 -29.76
C ILE A 401 -8.95 1.97 -29.93
N LYS A 402 -10.13 1.82 -30.53
CA LYS A 402 -10.67 0.51 -30.95
C LYS A 402 -10.65 0.45 -32.48
N LYS A 403 -10.13 -0.65 -33.05
CA LYS A 403 -10.07 -0.88 -34.52
C LYS A 403 -9.36 0.24 -35.30
N LYS A 404 -8.24 0.77 -34.78
CA LYS A 404 -7.47 1.89 -35.38
C LYS A 404 -8.28 3.18 -35.60
N GLN A 405 -9.43 3.31 -34.94
CA GLN A 405 -10.17 4.56 -34.84
C GLN A 405 -10.16 5.00 -33.38
N VAL A 406 -9.90 6.28 -33.16
CA VAL A 406 -10.08 6.89 -31.85
C VAL A 406 -11.59 6.87 -31.55
N LYS A 407 -12.01 5.95 -30.68
CA LYS A 407 -13.40 5.88 -30.21
C LYS A 407 -13.67 6.95 -29.17
N VAL A 408 -12.70 7.15 -28.27
CA VAL A 408 -12.74 8.20 -27.26
C VAL A 408 -11.42 8.97 -27.33
N PRO A 409 -11.43 10.26 -27.67
CA PRO A 409 -10.20 11.05 -27.68
C PRO A 409 -9.65 11.24 -26.27
N ALA A 410 -8.33 11.43 -26.16
CA ALA A 410 -7.73 11.88 -24.91
C ALA A 410 -8.19 13.31 -24.61
N GLY A 411 -8.43 13.59 -23.34
CA GLY A 411 -8.88 14.87 -22.85
C GLY A 411 -10.19 14.81 -22.10
N LEU A 412 -10.71 16.00 -21.82
CA LEU A 412 -11.99 16.23 -21.17
C LEU A 412 -13.09 16.30 -22.23
N ALA A 413 -14.18 15.55 -22.04
CA ALA A 413 -15.36 15.62 -22.89
C ALA A 413 -16.64 15.68 -22.04
N GLY A 414 -17.69 16.26 -22.63
CA GLY A 414 -19.01 16.31 -22.00
C GLY A 414 -19.09 17.23 -20.80
N TYR A 415 -18.32 18.32 -20.75
CA TYR A 415 -18.39 19.32 -19.67
C TYR A 415 -19.79 19.94 -19.60
N LYS A 416 -20.38 19.94 -18.40
CA LYS A 416 -21.73 20.44 -18.10
C LYS A 416 -21.61 21.71 -17.23
N PRO A 417 -21.83 22.92 -17.79
CA PRO A 417 -21.63 24.17 -17.06
C PRO A 417 -22.63 24.38 -15.91
N GLU A 418 -23.82 23.79 -16.00
CA GLU A 418 -24.88 23.88 -14.98
C GLU A 418 -24.39 23.43 -13.59
N THR A 419 -23.53 22.41 -13.54
CA THR A 419 -22.98 21.86 -12.30
C THR A 419 -22.10 22.87 -11.58
N PHE A 420 -21.27 23.61 -12.33
CA PHE A 420 -20.46 24.68 -11.75
C PHE A 420 -21.32 25.89 -11.36
N SER A 421 -22.36 26.23 -12.13
CA SER A 421 -23.29 27.31 -11.77
C SER A 421 -23.98 27.03 -10.43
N LYS A 422 -24.38 25.78 -10.16
CA LYS A 422 -24.93 25.36 -8.86
C LYS A 422 -23.90 25.46 -7.72
N PHE A 423 -22.65 25.04 -7.98
CA PHE A 423 -21.55 25.20 -7.02
C PHE A 423 -21.29 26.68 -6.70
N LEU A 424 -21.28 27.54 -7.72
CA LEU A 424 -21.09 28.99 -7.59
C LEU A 424 -22.26 29.65 -6.85
N ALA A 425 -23.50 29.24 -7.12
CA ALA A 425 -24.69 29.72 -6.41
C ALA A 425 -24.60 29.51 -4.90
N LEU A 426 -24.20 28.31 -4.48
CA LEU A 426 -23.99 27.98 -3.07
C LEU A 426 -22.85 28.81 -2.49
N TYR A 427 -21.73 28.91 -3.22
CA TYR A 427 -20.58 29.71 -2.79
C TYR A 427 -20.94 31.19 -2.61
N LEU A 428 -21.72 31.80 -3.49
CA LEU A 428 -22.12 33.21 -3.39
C LEU A 428 -23.29 33.47 -2.42
N ASN A 429 -23.96 32.42 -1.93
CA ASN A 429 -25.06 32.60 -0.99
C ASN A 429 -24.62 33.37 0.26
N GLY A 430 -25.40 34.37 0.66
CA GLY A 430 -25.08 35.29 1.76
C GLY A 430 -24.03 36.38 1.44
N ALA A 431 -23.48 36.43 0.22
CA ALA A 431 -22.61 37.53 -0.24
C ALA A 431 -23.34 38.54 -1.15
N LEU A 432 -24.46 38.13 -1.76
CA LEU A 432 -25.24 38.92 -2.71
C LEU A 432 -26.16 39.96 -2.04
N SER A 433 -26.36 39.85 -0.73
CA SER A 433 -27.27 40.70 0.06
C SER A 433 -26.57 41.92 0.68
N SER A 434 -25.98 42.79 -0.14
CA SER A 434 -25.29 44.01 0.35
C SER A 434 -25.86 45.35 -0.15
N GLU A 435 -27.06 45.38 -0.73
CA GLU A 435 -27.71 46.65 -1.12
C GLU A 435 -28.89 47.11 -0.24
N THR A 436 -29.28 46.42 0.83
CA THR A 436 -30.50 46.82 1.60
C THR A 436 -30.40 46.89 3.13
N SER A 437 -29.23 46.74 3.76
CA SER A 437 -29.12 46.82 5.24
C SER A 437 -28.05 47.78 5.77
N ALA A 438 -27.54 48.70 4.95
CA ALA A 438 -26.61 49.74 5.43
C ALA A 438 -27.30 50.87 6.23
N ASP A 439 -28.63 51.00 6.17
CA ASP A 439 -29.35 52.13 6.78
C ASP A 439 -30.07 51.84 8.12
N VAL A 440 -30.06 50.60 8.64
CA VAL A 440 -30.86 50.26 9.84
C VAL A 440 -30.03 50.06 11.12
N LEU A 441 -28.69 49.97 11.05
CA LEU A 441 -27.85 49.74 12.24
C LEU A 441 -27.00 50.94 12.69
N TRP A 442 -27.18 52.12 12.08
CA TRP A 442 -26.57 53.38 12.57
C TRP A 442 -27.43 54.17 13.57
N GLN A 443 -28.48 53.56 14.13
CA GLN A 443 -29.25 54.15 15.22
C GLN A 443 -29.61 53.12 16.29
N ARG A 444 -28.66 52.81 17.20
CA ARG A 444 -28.90 52.64 18.65
C ARG A 444 -27.65 52.12 19.38
N GLY A 445 -26.99 53.04 20.10
CA GLY A 445 -26.07 52.81 21.24
C GLY A 445 -24.71 52.23 20.86
N GLY A 446 -23.55 52.89 21.03
CA GLY A 446 -23.14 53.77 22.11
C GLY A 446 -22.42 52.96 23.20
N PHE A 447 -21.12 53.25 23.40
CA PHE A 447 -20.20 52.74 24.45
C PHE A 447 -19.47 51.41 24.17
N TYR A 448 -18.19 51.16 24.51
CA TYR A 448 -17.07 51.87 25.16
C TYR A 448 -15.80 51.12 24.66
N PHE A 449 -14.78 51.80 24.14
CA PHE A 449 -13.43 51.21 24.01
C PHE A 449 -12.45 52.11 24.75
N GLU A 450 -12.09 51.69 25.97
CA GLU A 450 -11.05 52.30 26.77
C GLU A 450 -9.77 51.45 26.71
N ARG A 451 -8.72 52.09 26.19
CA ARG A 451 -7.29 51.99 26.53
C ARG A 451 -6.77 50.70 27.21
N CYS A 452 -5.77 50.10 26.55
CA CYS A 452 -4.55 49.64 27.21
C CYS A 452 -3.33 50.35 26.59
N HIS A 453 -2.60 51.10 27.42
CA HIS A 453 -1.30 51.71 27.17
C HIS A 453 -0.20 50.80 27.74
N ARG A 454 0.90 50.58 26.99
CA ARG A 454 2.33 50.93 27.24
C ARG A 454 3.17 49.82 26.58
N ASN A 455 4.36 49.99 26.01
CA ASN A 455 5.35 51.03 25.69
C ASN A 455 6.10 50.42 24.47
N THR A 456 6.62 51.14 23.47
CA THR A 456 7.91 51.86 23.50
C THR A 456 8.15 52.56 22.15
N LEU A 457 8.55 53.84 22.23
CA LEU A 457 9.55 54.57 21.42
C LEU A 457 9.49 54.47 19.87
N GLY A 458 9.12 55.59 19.23
CA GLY A 458 9.18 55.79 17.78
C GLY A 458 10.56 56.23 17.25
N PRO A 459 10.64 56.53 15.94
CA PRO A 459 11.14 57.85 15.52
C PRO A 459 10.28 58.50 14.40
N PRO A 460 10.53 59.79 14.07
CA PRO A 460 9.54 60.69 13.45
C PRO A 460 9.74 60.95 11.95
N SER A 461 8.71 61.60 11.41
CA SER A 461 8.53 62.27 10.10
C SER A 461 9.74 62.97 9.48
N GLY A 462 9.79 62.96 8.14
CA GLY A 462 10.52 63.91 7.31
C GLY A 462 9.77 64.20 5.99
N GLU A 463 9.57 65.48 5.71
CA GLU A 463 8.82 66.07 4.58
C GLU A 463 9.60 66.10 3.24
N PHE A 464 8.86 66.37 2.17
CA PHE A 464 9.12 66.44 0.72
C PHE A 464 10.35 67.27 0.22
N PRO A 465 10.75 67.16 -1.08
CA PRO A 465 10.22 68.11 -2.10
C PRO A 465 9.98 67.53 -3.53
N SER A 466 9.41 68.41 -4.35
CA SER A 466 8.68 68.28 -5.61
C SER A 466 9.45 68.35 -6.96
N ALA A 467 8.95 67.59 -7.96
CA ALA A 467 8.66 67.91 -9.39
C ALA A 467 9.80 68.21 -10.44
N PRO A 468 9.52 68.37 -11.77
CA PRO A 468 9.07 67.41 -12.82
C PRO A 468 9.93 67.56 -14.13
N PRO A 469 9.41 67.52 -15.38
CA PRO A 469 8.87 66.44 -16.24
C PRO A 469 9.79 66.12 -17.45
N ASP A 470 9.51 65.06 -18.23
CA ASP A 470 9.79 65.13 -19.67
C ASP A 470 8.88 64.23 -20.53
N THR A 471 8.49 64.83 -21.65
CA THR A 471 7.44 64.48 -22.61
C THR A 471 7.98 63.87 -23.91
N ARG A 472 7.19 63.00 -24.55
CA ARG A 472 6.93 62.84 -26.01
C ARG A 472 6.21 61.49 -26.22
N VAL A 473 4.93 61.37 -26.60
CA VAL A 473 4.14 61.94 -27.72
C VAL A 473 4.74 61.59 -29.08
N ASP A 474 4.18 60.59 -29.76
CA ASP A 474 3.39 60.78 -31.00
C ASP A 474 2.82 59.46 -31.56
N CYS A 475 1.50 59.44 -31.81
CA CYS A 475 0.80 58.56 -32.79
C CYS A 475 1.00 59.15 -34.22
N PRO A 476 0.25 58.86 -35.32
CA PRO A 476 -0.88 57.94 -35.62
C PRO A 476 -0.69 57.32 -37.06
N PRO A 477 -1.68 57.05 -37.97
CA PRO A 477 -3.16 57.03 -37.88
C PRO A 477 -3.93 55.93 -38.69
N THR A 478 -5.24 55.82 -38.35
CA THR A 478 -6.46 55.77 -39.22
C THR A 478 -6.86 54.56 -40.11
N THR A 479 -8.13 54.10 -39.86
CA THR A 479 -9.30 53.88 -40.77
C THR A 479 -9.12 53.11 -42.10
N GLY A 480 -10.02 52.26 -42.59
CA GLY A 480 -11.41 51.90 -42.24
C GLY A 480 -12.07 51.21 -43.47
N ALA A 481 -13.13 50.43 -43.21
CA ALA A 481 -14.26 50.07 -44.10
C ALA A 481 -14.08 49.29 -45.43
N SER A 482 -14.72 48.11 -45.52
CA SER A 482 -15.64 47.64 -46.59
C SER A 482 -16.04 46.18 -46.29
N ALA A 483 -17.26 45.80 -45.89
CA ALA A 483 -18.53 45.72 -46.62
C ALA A 483 -18.64 44.59 -47.68
N GLN A 484 -19.72 43.79 -47.53
CA GLN A 484 -20.45 42.96 -48.51
C GLN A 484 -19.88 41.56 -48.84
N ALA A 485 -20.54 40.45 -48.46
CA ALA A 485 -21.86 39.90 -48.83
C ALA A 485 -21.78 38.95 -50.03
N ALA A 486 -22.24 37.69 -49.88
CA ALA A 486 -23.19 37.02 -50.78
C ALA A 486 -23.42 35.53 -50.44
N ALA A 487 -24.66 35.10 -50.70
CA ALA A 487 -25.21 33.74 -50.82
C ALA A 487 -25.43 32.97 -49.50
N GLY A 488 -26.62 32.48 -49.17
CA GLY A 488 -27.83 32.24 -49.96
C GLY A 488 -28.44 30.92 -49.47
N GLU A 489 -29.62 31.00 -48.86
CA GLU A 489 -30.35 29.90 -48.21
C GLU A 489 -30.76 28.78 -49.17
N VAL A 490 -30.71 27.52 -48.71
CA VAL A 490 -31.73 26.51 -49.05
C VAL A 490 -32.03 25.62 -47.83
N SER A 491 -33.33 25.52 -47.57
CA SER A 491 -34.08 24.74 -46.58
C SER A 491 -33.55 23.35 -46.18
N ASN A 492 -33.65 23.08 -44.88
CA ASN A 492 -33.37 21.81 -44.22
C ASN A 492 -34.69 21.05 -43.94
N PRO A 493 -34.98 19.92 -44.58
CA PRO A 493 -35.94 18.95 -44.06
C PRO A 493 -35.17 17.70 -43.63
N PHE A 494 -35.24 17.34 -42.35
CA PHE A 494 -35.62 15.99 -41.89
C PHE A 494 -35.43 15.89 -40.38
N ASN A 495 -36.51 16.19 -39.68
CA ASN A 495 -36.77 15.70 -38.35
C ASN A 495 -37.11 14.20 -38.46
N ARG A 496 -36.14 13.31 -38.19
CA ARG A 496 -36.36 11.87 -37.90
C ARG A 496 -35.05 11.23 -37.42
N GLY A 497 -34.96 10.90 -36.13
CA GLY A 497 -33.82 10.11 -35.63
C GLY A 497 -33.51 10.11 -34.14
N LEU A 498 -34.40 10.53 -33.22
CA LEU A 498 -34.25 10.24 -31.79
C LEU A 498 -34.50 8.74 -31.54
N LYS A 499 -33.43 7.94 -31.36
CA LYS A 499 -33.37 6.70 -30.53
C LYS A 499 -32.03 5.95 -30.51
N MET A 500 -30.98 6.41 -31.20
CA MET A 500 -29.69 5.70 -31.27
C MET A 500 -28.62 6.18 -30.26
N SER A 501 -28.74 7.40 -29.69
CA SER A 501 -27.68 7.98 -28.85
C SER A 501 -27.62 7.44 -27.42
N SER A 502 -28.75 6.99 -26.86
CA SER A 502 -28.81 6.47 -25.49
C SER A 502 -28.28 5.04 -25.36
N ARG A 503 -28.14 4.31 -26.48
CA ARG A 503 -27.61 2.94 -26.48
C ARG A 503 -26.08 2.95 -26.46
N VAL A 504 -25.47 3.89 -27.20
CA VAL A 504 -24.01 4.04 -27.27
C VAL A 504 -23.43 4.58 -25.96
N THR A 505 -24.15 5.41 -25.21
CA THR A 505 -23.71 5.88 -23.88
C THR A 505 -23.81 4.76 -22.83
N VAL A 506 -24.89 3.97 -22.86
CA VAL A 506 -25.05 2.81 -21.96
C VAL A 506 -24.06 1.70 -22.29
N ASP A 507 -23.75 1.46 -23.57
CA ASP A 507 -22.74 0.46 -23.98
C ASP A 507 -21.31 0.90 -23.58
N VAL A 508 -21.04 2.21 -23.45
CA VAL A 508 -19.74 2.74 -22.97
C VAL A 508 -19.66 2.76 -21.44
N GLU A 509 -20.77 3.05 -20.75
CA GLU A 509 -20.89 2.91 -19.28
C GLU A 509 -20.70 1.46 -18.84
N LYS A 510 -21.29 0.50 -19.59
CA LYS A 510 -21.14 -0.92 -19.31
C LYS A 510 -19.75 -1.46 -19.63
N GLU A 511 -19.09 -0.96 -20.68
CA GLU A 511 -17.69 -1.32 -20.99
C GLU A 511 -16.68 -0.67 -20.00
N GLU A 512 -17.01 0.47 -19.38
CA GLU A 512 -16.19 1.09 -18.32
C GLU A 512 -16.43 0.43 -16.95
N GLU A 513 -17.67 0.06 -16.62
CA GLU A 513 -17.98 -0.77 -15.45
C GLU A 513 -17.40 -2.19 -15.62
N GLU A 514 -17.47 -2.81 -16.80
CA GLU A 514 -16.86 -4.13 -17.07
C GLU A 514 -15.32 -4.07 -17.12
N GLU A 515 -14.66 -2.99 -17.56
CA GLU A 515 -13.19 -2.86 -17.50
C GLU A 515 -12.68 -2.50 -16.08
N GLU A 516 -13.44 -1.72 -15.28
CA GLU A 516 -13.11 -1.44 -13.87
C GLU A 516 -13.48 -2.64 -12.96
N GLU A 517 -14.57 -3.37 -13.24
CA GLU A 517 -14.90 -4.66 -12.62
C GLU A 517 -13.93 -5.76 -13.07
N GLU A 518 -13.44 -5.83 -14.32
CA GLU A 518 -12.43 -6.84 -14.69
C GLU A 518 -11.04 -6.58 -14.05
N GLU A 519 -10.67 -5.33 -13.76
CA GLU A 519 -9.44 -5.00 -13.01
C GLU A 519 -9.60 -5.13 -11.48
N GLU A 520 -10.81 -4.94 -10.92
CA GLU A 520 -11.11 -5.13 -9.48
C GLU A 520 -11.55 -6.59 -9.13
N GLU A 521 -12.26 -7.30 -10.02
CA GLU A 521 -12.63 -8.73 -9.89
C GLU A 521 -11.42 -9.67 -10.05
N GLU A 522 -10.31 -9.24 -10.67
CA GLU A 522 -9.03 -9.98 -10.60
C GLU A 522 -8.43 -10.00 -9.18
N GLU A 523 -8.83 -9.09 -8.26
CA GLU A 523 -8.52 -9.18 -6.83
C GLU A 523 -9.66 -9.77 -5.98
N ASP A 524 -10.94 -9.53 -6.32
CA ASP A 524 -12.08 -9.91 -5.46
C ASP A 524 -12.89 -11.14 -5.91
N GLY A 525 -12.51 -11.80 -7.01
CA GLY A 525 -12.97 -13.15 -7.38
C GLY A 525 -12.11 -14.30 -6.83
N ALA A 526 -11.09 -14.00 -6.01
CA ALA A 526 -10.10 -15.00 -5.61
C ALA A 526 -10.66 -15.95 -4.53
N SER A 527 -10.77 -17.23 -4.86
CA SER A 527 -10.77 -18.29 -3.86
C SER A 527 -9.64 -18.04 -2.86
N VAL A 528 -9.99 -17.79 -1.59
CA VAL A 528 -9.00 -17.56 -0.54
C VAL A 528 -8.07 -18.77 -0.50
N ASN A 529 -6.78 -18.56 -0.79
CA ASN A 529 -5.81 -19.64 -0.74
C ASN A 529 -5.84 -20.23 0.69
N PRO A 530 -6.13 -21.53 0.86
CA PRO A 530 -6.37 -22.13 2.17
C PRO A 530 -5.12 -22.07 3.08
N THR A 531 -3.94 -21.83 2.51
CA THR A 531 -2.67 -21.68 3.23
C THR A 531 -2.37 -20.24 3.63
N GLU A 532 -3.14 -19.25 3.17
CA GLU A 532 -2.87 -17.83 3.42
C GLU A 532 -3.07 -17.48 4.90
N VAL A 533 -2.06 -16.83 5.48
CA VAL A 533 -2.04 -16.30 6.84
C VAL A 533 -1.85 -14.79 6.75
N LYS A 534 -2.69 -14.04 7.46
CA LYS A 534 -2.59 -12.58 7.58
C LYS A 534 -2.34 -12.24 9.06
N MET A 535 -1.36 -11.38 9.31
CA MET A 535 -1.04 -10.85 10.63
C MET A 535 -0.93 -9.32 10.54
N SER A 536 -1.63 -8.62 11.42
CA SER A 536 -1.54 -7.18 11.58
C SER A 536 -1.07 -6.85 13.00
N GLN A 537 -0.05 -6.01 13.13
CA GLN A 537 0.55 -5.64 14.42
C GLN A 537 0.81 -4.14 14.47
N ILE A 538 0.30 -3.46 15.49
CA ILE A 538 0.68 -2.07 15.78
C ILE A 538 2.09 -2.04 16.39
N VAL A 539 2.93 -1.14 15.91
CA VAL A 539 4.28 -0.96 16.44
C VAL A 539 4.21 -0.18 17.74
N MET A 540 4.36 -0.90 18.86
CA MET A 540 4.42 -0.36 20.21
C MET A 540 5.85 0.06 20.56
N PRO A 541 6.07 0.93 21.57
CA PRO A 541 7.40 1.29 22.03
C PRO A 541 8.29 0.09 22.39
N CYS A 542 7.72 -0.97 22.97
CA CYS A 542 8.45 -2.21 23.28
C CYS A 542 8.92 -3.00 22.05
N HIS A 543 8.36 -2.72 20.87
CA HIS A 543 8.80 -3.32 19.60
C HIS A 543 9.89 -2.48 18.92
N SER A 544 10.16 -1.27 19.43
CA SER A 544 11.02 -0.29 18.76
C SER A 544 12.43 -0.20 19.34
N ASN A 545 13.33 0.36 18.56
CA ASN A 545 14.64 0.80 18.99
C ASN A 545 14.56 2.21 19.65
N HIS A 546 15.70 2.71 20.12
CA HIS A 546 15.81 4.04 20.76
C HIS A 546 15.46 5.22 19.83
N ARG A 547 15.32 5.00 18.51
CA ARG A 547 14.87 6.00 17.52
C ARG A 547 13.36 5.93 17.26
N HIS A 548 12.62 5.13 18.03
CA HIS A 548 11.20 4.85 17.81
C HIS A 548 10.93 4.18 16.45
N GLU A 549 11.89 3.44 15.90
CA GLU A 549 11.71 2.61 14.71
C GLU A 549 11.59 1.12 15.12
N LEU A 550 10.74 0.36 14.44
CA LEU A 550 10.56 -1.07 14.65
C LEU A 550 11.90 -1.80 14.56
N SER A 551 12.21 -2.59 15.59
CA SER A 551 13.37 -3.47 15.54
C SER A 551 13.19 -4.51 14.42
N VAL A 552 14.15 -4.55 13.49
CA VAL A 552 14.11 -5.54 12.40
C VAL A 552 14.13 -6.97 12.94
N GLY A 553 14.77 -7.21 14.08
CA GLY A 553 14.69 -8.51 14.76
C GLY A 553 13.26 -8.89 15.13
N GLN A 554 12.47 -7.95 15.64
CA GLN A 554 11.05 -8.16 15.95
C GLN A 554 10.23 -8.42 14.67
N LEU A 555 10.53 -7.69 13.59
CA LEU A 555 9.88 -7.90 12.29
C LEU A 555 10.16 -9.32 11.74
N LEU A 556 11.41 -9.79 11.79
CA LEU A 556 11.79 -11.14 11.36
C LEU A 556 11.09 -12.23 12.17
N LYS A 557 10.90 -11.99 13.49
CA LYS A 557 10.12 -12.90 14.34
C LYS A 557 8.67 -13.02 13.87
N TRP A 558 8.02 -11.91 13.52
CA TRP A 558 6.66 -11.92 12.98
C TRP A 558 6.55 -12.54 11.58
N ILE A 559 7.54 -12.27 10.71
CA ILE A 559 7.65 -12.88 9.37
C ILE A 559 7.70 -14.41 9.50
N ASP A 560 8.63 -14.91 10.32
CA ASP A 560 8.81 -16.35 10.53
C ASP A 560 7.59 -17.00 11.18
N SER A 561 6.99 -16.36 12.18
CA SER A 561 5.78 -16.87 12.84
C SER A 561 4.60 -17.00 11.85
N SER A 562 4.40 -15.98 11.01
CA SER A 562 3.34 -16.00 9.99
C SER A 562 3.59 -17.05 8.92
N ALA A 563 4.85 -17.18 8.49
CA ALA A 563 5.26 -18.16 7.48
C ALA A 563 5.19 -19.60 8.01
N CYS A 564 5.61 -19.83 9.26
CA CYS A 564 5.50 -21.10 9.94
C CYS A 564 4.05 -21.54 10.06
N LEU A 565 3.15 -20.64 10.47
CA LEU A 565 1.72 -20.95 10.56
C LEU A 565 1.13 -21.31 9.18
N SER A 566 1.57 -20.64 8.11
CA SER A 566 1.15 -20.97 6.74
C SER A 566 1.65 -22.36 6.33
N ALA A 567 2.91 -22.68 6.65
CA ALA A 567 3.49 -24.00 6.39
C ALA A 567 2.77 -25.11 7.18
N GLU A 568 2.50 -24.89 8.46
CA GLU A 568 1.80 -25.84 9.33
C GLU A 568 0.35 -26.09 8.88
N ARG A 569 -0.35 -25.04 8.40
CA ARG A 569 -1.69 -25.20 7.79
C ARG A 569 -1.67 -26.14 6.60
N HIS A 570 -0.64 -26.06 5.76
CA HIS A 570 -0.48 -26.93 4.60
C HIS A 570 -0.02 -28.35 4.96
N ALA A 571 0.98 -28.46 5.84
CA ALA A 571 1.55 -29.73 6.28
C ALA A 571 0.60 -30.54 7.18
N GLN A 572 -0.31 -29.87 7.89
CA GLN A 572 -1.07 -30.44 9.01
C GLN A 572 -0.14 -31.06 10.07
N SER A 573 1.09 -30.54 10.17
CA SER A 573 2.16 -31.06 11.00
C SER A 573 3.12 -29.91 11.36
N PRO A 574 3.77 -29.95 12.53
CA PRO A 574 4.67 -28.89 12.94
C PRO A 574 5.86 -28.74 12.00
N CYS A 575 6.18 -27.48 11.72
CA CYS A 575 7.20 -27.12 10.74
C CYS A 575 8.32 -26.33 11.43
N VAL A 576 9.53 -26.44 10.88
CA VAL A 576 10.68 -25.64 11.29
C VAL A 576 11.32 -24.94 10.10
N THR A 577 11.85 -23.76 10.35
CA THR A 577 12.53 -22.93 9.36
C THR A 577 13.84 -23.60 8.96
N ALA A 578 13.98 -23.97 7.69
CA ALA A 578 15.19 -24.60 7.14
C ALA A 578 16.13 -23.59 6.50
N SER A 579 15.59 -22.59 5.80
CA SER A 579 16.39 -21.53 5.20
C SER A 579 15.57 -20.28 4.98
N MET A 580 16.25 -19.15 4.85
CA MET A 580 15.68 -17.86 4.50
C MET A 580 16.44 -17.31 3.29
N ASP A 581 15.71 -16.85 2.27
CA ASP A 581 16.31 -16.18 1.11
C ASP A 581 16.79 -14.77 1.48
N ASP A 582 17.42 -14.07 0.54
CA ASP A 582 17.79 -12.68 0.75
C ASP A 582 16.56 -11.84 1.09
N ILE A 583 16.68 -10.99 2.11
CA ILE A 583 15.63 -10.04 2.49
C ILE A 583 16.18 -8.64 2.32
N HIS A 584 15.45 -7.79 1.58
CA HIS A 584 15.77 -6.38 1.44
C HIS A 584 14.70 -5.52 2.11
N PHE A 585 15.13 -4.64 3.01
CA PHE A 585 14.25 -3.70 3.72
C PHE A 585 14.30 -2.34 3.02
N GLU A 586 13.23 -2.03 2.29
CA GLU A 586 13.10 -0.79 1.52
C GLU A 586 12.87 0.42 2.45
N HIS A 587 12.00 0.24 3.45
CA HIS A 587 11.55 1.29 4.35
C HIS A 587 11.67 0.87 5.83
N THR A 588 11.92 1.83 6.72
CA THR A 588 11.78 1.65 8.17
C THR A 588 10.33 1.89 8.61
N ILE A 589 9.92 1.26 9.70
CA ILE A 589 8.57 1.39 10.27
C ILE A 589 8.69 2.08 11.62
N SER A 590 7.84 3.05 11.93
CA SER A 590 7.89 3.83 13.16
C SER A 590 6.85 3.37 14.19
N VAL A 591 7.07 3.68 15.47
CA VAL A 591 6.09 3.50 16.54
C VAL A 591 4.78 4.21 16.19
N GLY A 592 3.65 3.53 16.41
CA GLY A 592 2.30 4.00 16.07
C GLY A 592 1.82 3.59 14.68
N GLN A 593 2.70 3.11 13.80
CA GLN A 593 2.32 2.55 12.51
C GLN A 593 1.94 1.07 12.64
N VAL A 594 1.18 0.55 11.67
CA VAL A 594 0.71 -0.83 11.62
C VAL A 594 1.51 -1.62 10.58
N VAL A 595 2.00 -2.79 10.97
CA VAL A 595 2.65 -3.75 10.08
C VAL A 595 1.63 -4.79 9.65
N ASN A 596 1.51 -4.99 8.34
CA ASN A 596 0.64 -5.98 7.72
C ASN A 596 1.50 -7.03 6.99
N ILE A 597 1.46 -8.26 7.49
CA ILE A 597 2.23 -9.42 6.98
C ILE A 597 1.24 -10.42 6.36
N ARG A 598 1.46 -10.79 5.11
CA ARG A 598 0.73 -11.86 4.41
C ARG A 598 1.70 -12.96 4.04
N ALA A 599 1.42 -14.19 4.45
CA ALA A 599 2.23 -15.36 4.16
C ALA A 599 1.38 -16.45 3.48
N LYS A 600 1.91 -17.11 2.45
CA LYS A 600 1.24 -18.24 1.78
C LYS A 600 2.25 -19.25 1.24
N VAL A 601 1.85 -20.53 1.15
CA VAL A 601 2.70 -21.57 0.57
C VAL A 601 2.67 -21.44 -0.95
N ASN A 602 3.83 -21.17 -1.55
CA ASN A 602 3.97 -21.06 -3.01
C ASN A 602 4.07 -22.45 -3.67
N ARG A 603 4.83 -23.36 -3.04
CA ARG A 603 5.04 -24.73 -3.52
C ARG A 603 5.44 -25.66 -2.40
N ALA A 604 4.78 -26.80 -2.32
CA ALA A 604 5.25 -27.95 -1.56
C ALA A 604 6.04 -28.89 -2.45
N PHE A 605 7.21 -29.32 -1.97
CA PHE A 605 8.04 -30.34 -2.59
C PHE A 605 7.79 -31.69 -1.90
N ASN A 606 8.84 -32.47 -1.63
CA ASN A 606 8.69 -33.75 -0.94
C ASN A 606 8.51 -33.54 0.58
N THR A 607 9.56 -33.12 1.28
CA THR A 607 9.55 -32.88 2.74
C THR A 607 9.73 -31.40 3.10
N SER A 608 9.85 -30.54 2.10
CA SER A 608 10.05 -29.10 2.25
C SER A 608 9.01 -28.34 1.45
N MET A 609 8.74 -27.11 1.86
CA MET A 609 7.89 -26.19 1.12
C MET A 609 8.47 -24.79 1.15
N GLU A 610 8.20 -24.03 0.09
CA GLU A 610 8.51 -22.61 0.05
C GLU A 610 7.27 -21.79 0.44
N VAL A 611 7.46 -20.86 1.38
CA VAL A 611 6.46 -19.89 1.82
C VAL A 611 6.90 -18.50 1.38
N GLY A 612 6.04 -17.82 0.62
CA GLY A 612 6.21 -16.41 0.27
C GLY A 612 5.61 -15.52 1.34
N VAL A 613 6.32 -14.45 1.71
CA VAL A 613 5.88 -13.46 2.70
C VAL A 613 5.97 -12.07 2.11
N GLN A 614 4.87 -11.33 2.18
CA GLN A 614 4.78 -9.93 1.82
C GLN A 614 4.55 -9.08 3.07
N VAL A 615 5.41 -8.10 3.30
CA VAL A 615 5.30 -7.15 4.41
C VAL A 615 4.98 -5.77 3.86
N SER A 616 3.95 -5.17 4.42
CA SER A 616 3.51 -3.80 4.15
C SER A 616 3.34 -3.04 5.47
N CYS A 617 3.43 -1.73 5.40
CA CYS A 617 3.19 -0.83 6.51
C CYS A 617 2.07 0.14 6.16
N GLU A 618 1.25 0.45 7.17
CA GLU A 618 0.12 1.34 7.13
C GLU A 618 0.27 2.39 8.24
N ASP A 619 0.11 3.67 7.90
CA ASP A 619 0.06 4.76 8.87
C ASP A 619 -1.39 5.21 9.06
N LEU A 620 -1.97 4.86 10.21
CA LEU A 620 -3.39 5.08 10.53
C LEU A 620 -3.82 6.55 10.55
N PHE A 621 -2.87 7.49 10.69
CA PHE A 621 -3.18 8.92 10.75
C PHE A 621 -3.03 9.63 9.41
N THR A 622 -2.29 9.03 8.47
CA THR A 622 -2.05 9.60 7.14
C THR A 622 -2.64 8.77 6.00
N ASP A 623 -3.23 7.61 6.32
CA ASP A 623 -3.75 6.60 5.38
C ASP A 623 -2.74 6.22 4.29
N ARG A 624 -1.44 6.28 4.63
CA ARG A 624 -0.35 5.92 3.73
C ARG A 624 -0.05 4.45 3.90
N HIS A 625 0.02 3.73 2.79
CA HIS A 625 0.38 2.33 2.72
C HIS A 625 1.60 2.17 1.81
N TRP A 626 2.62 1.45 2.26
CA TRP A 626 3.77 1.13 1.43
C TRP A 626 4.29 -0.28 1.72
N ARG A 627 4.99 -0.85 0.74
CA ARG A 627 5.66 -2.14 0.90
C ARG A 627 6.95 -1.95 1.69
N VAL A 628 7.26 -2.88 2.58
CA VAL A 628 8.47 -2.85 3.41
C VAL A 628 9.51 -3.83 2.87
N CYS A 629 9.09 -5.09 2.65
CA CYS A 629 9.94 -6.13 2.08
C CYS A 629 9.12 -7.30 1.54
N HIS A 630 9.73 -8.06 0.63
CA HIS A 630 9.33 -9.43 0.29
C HIS A 630 10.36 -10.42 0.83
N ALA A 631 9.89 -11.57 1.28
CA ALA A 631 10.72 -12.62 1.83
C ALA A 631 10.23 -13.98 1.34
N TYR A 632 11.17 -14.92 1.18
CA TYR A 632 10.88 -16.32 0.87
C TYR A 632 11.59 -17.20 1.89
N ALA A 633 10.81 -18.06 2.55
CA ALA A 633 11.30 -18.95 3.58
C ALA A 633 11.07 -20.41 3.16
N THR A 634 12.02 -21.29 3.44
CA THR A 634 11.84 -22.72 3.27
C THR A 634 11.55 -23.37 4.62
N PHE A 635 10.44 -24.08 4.70
CA PHE A 635 10.05 -24.86 5.88
C PHE A 635 10.15 -26.35 5.60
N VAL A 636 10.51 -27.11 6.63
CA VAL A 636 10.52 -28.58 6.59
C VAL A 636 9.62 -29.14 7.69
N THR A 637 8.95 -30.24 7.37
CA THR A 637 8.19 -30.99 8.35
C THR A 637 9.12 -31.80 9.23
N GLN A 638 8.78 -31.88 10.51
CA GLN A 638 9.48 -32.78 11.41
C GLN A 638 9.07 -34.24 11.12
N ARG A 639 9.98 -35.18 11.41
CA ARG A 639 9.68 -36.61 11.32
C ARG A 639 8.60 -36.96 12.32
N THR A 640 7.76 -37.94 11.97
CA THR A 640 6.77 -38.51 12.90
C THR A 640 7.47 -39.18 14.08
N ASN A 641 6.73 -39.49 15.15
CA ASN A 641 7.25 -40.25 16.31
C ASN A 641 7.83 -41.63 15.91
N THR A 642 7.51 -42.14 14.71
CA THR A 642 8.05 -43.37 14.12
C THR A 642 9.35 -43.17 13.33
N GLY A 643 9.85 -41.93 13.19
CA GLY A 643 11.08 -41.60 12.49
C GLY A 643 10.96 -41.45 10.96
N GLU A 644 9.75 -41.56 10.41
CA GLU A 644 9.47 -41.45 8.98
C GLU A 644 9.37 -39.99 8.52
N LYS A 645 9.78 -39.74 7.27
CA LYS A 645 9.67 -38.42 6.65
C LYS A 645 8.22 -38.18 6.23
N VAL A 646 7.64 -37.06 6.65
CA VAL A 646 6.28 -36.67 6.22
C VAL A 646 6.34 -36.18 4.78
N THR A 647 5.67 -36.90 3.88
CA THR A 647 5.48 -36.50 2.48
C THR A 647 4.36 -35.47 2.38
N LEU A 648 4.68 -34.29 1.86
CA LEU A 648 3.74 -33.19 1.72
C LEU A 648 2.82 -33.38 0.51
N LYS A 649 1.57 -32.94 0.66
CA LYS A 649 0.63 -32.85 -0.47
C LYS A 649 1.09 -31.73 -1.42
N PRO A 650 1.12 -31.94 -2.74
CA PRO A 650 1.40 -30.86 -3.69
C PRO A 650 0.39 -29.72 -3.53
N VAL A 651 0.88 -28.48 -3.58
CA VAL A 651 0.00 -27.29 -3.68
C VAL A 651 -0.51 -27.23 -5.11
N LEU A 652 -1.83 -27.15 -5.27
CA LEU A 652 -2.46 -26.95 -6.58
C LEU A 652 -2.68 -25.45 -6.78
N PRO A 653 -1.91 -24.78 -7.65
CA PRO A 653 -2.13 -23.37 -7.94
C PRO A 653 -3.44 -23.17 -8.70
N GLN A 654 -4.32 -22.30 -8.19
CA GLN A 654 -5.63 -22.04 -8.77
C GLN A 654 -5.58 -20.83 -9.71
N THR A 655 -4.95 -19.75 -9.27
CA THR A 655 -4.82 -18.52 -10.05
C THR A 655 -3.57 -18.55 -10.94
N GLN A 656 -3.57 -17.75 -12.02
CA GLN A 656 -2.37 -17.61 -12.85
C GLN A 656 -1.15 -17.16 -12.01
N ARG A 657 -1.36 -16.22 -11.09
CA ARG A 657 -0.31 -15.73 -10.19
C ARG A 657 0.29 -16.87 -9.35
N GLU A 658 -0.55 -17.77 -8.84
CA GLU A 658 -0.08 -18.94 -8.09
C GLU A 658 0.68 -19.93 -8.99
N GLN A 659 0.26 -20.14 -10.24
CA GLN A 659 0.96 -21.01 -11.18
C GLN A 659 2.37 -20.49 -11.46
N VAL A 660 2.50 -19.17 -11.61
CA VAL A 660 3.79 -18.49 -11.73
C VAL A 660 4.63 -18.70 -10.49
N GLU A 661 4.10 -18.35 -9.31
CA GLU A 661 4.82 -18.47 -8.04
C GLU A 661 5.29 -19.91 -7.79
N TYR A 662 4.46 -20.90 -8.13
CA TYR A 662 4.78 -22.34 -8.08
C TYR A 662 5.95 -22.72 -9.02
N SER A 663 5.95 -22.22 -10.25
CA SER A 663 7.00 -22.51 -11.24
C SER A 663 8.34 -21.85 -10.89
N VAL A 664 8.29 -20.63 -10.32
CA VAL A 664 9.48 -19.85 -9.92
C VAL A 664 10.06 -20.38 -8.60
N ALA A 665 9.24 -20.94 -7.71
CA ALA A 665 9.70 -21.57 -6.47
C ALA A 665 10.70 -22.71 -6.71
N ALA A 666 10.55 -23.48 -7.80
CA ALA A 666 11.53 -24.50 -8.17
C ALA A 666 12.88 -23.91 -8.57
N GLU A 667 12.88 -22.81 -9.31
CA GLU A 667 14.12 -22.12 -9.70
C GLU A 667 14.81 -21.51 -8.48
N ARG A 668 14.06 -20.90 -7.54
CA ARG A 668 14.61 -20.38 -6.29
C ARG A 668 15.25 -21.48 -5.46
N ARG A 669 14.58 -22.64 -5.37
CA ARG A 669 15.15 -23.82 -4.71
C ARG A 669 16.48 -24.25 -5.34
N ARG A 670 16.60 -24.24 -6.67
CA ARG A 670 17.87 -24.56 -7.33
C ARG A 670 18.99 -23.60 -6.92
N VAL A 671 18.69 -22.30 -6.85
CA VAL A 671 19.66 -21.29 -6.37
C VAL A 671 20.10 -21.57 -4.93
N ARG A 672 19.18 -21.95 -4.03
CA ARG A 672 19.53 -22.32 -2.64
C ARG A 672 20.53 -23.47 -2.58
N MET A 673 20.36 -24.49 -3.41
CA MET A 673 21.20 -25.70 -3.38
C MET A 673 22.63 -25.45 -3.86
N VAL A 674 22.83 -24.55 -4.83
CA VAL A 674 24.14 -24.30 -5.44
C VAL A 674 24.85 -23.10 -4.80
N HIS A 675 24.19 -22.34 -3.93
CA HIS A 675 24.72 -21.10 -3.39
C HIS A 675 26.06 -21.25 -2.64
N ASP A 676 26.18 -22.28 -1.83
CA ASP A 676 27.41 -22.54 -1.07
C ASP A 676 28.59 -22.88 -2.00
N ASP A 677 28.31 -23.53 -3.14
CA ASP A 677 29.32 -23.85 -4.16
C ASP A 677 29.72 -22.60 -4.94
N ILE A 678 28.78 -21.70 -5.27
CA ILE A 678 29.07 -20.40 -5.91
C ILE A 678 30.05 -19.58 -5.07
N ILE A 679 29.81 -19.50 -3.75
CA ILE A 679 30.69 -18.76 -2.85
C ILE A 679 32.08 -19.41 -2.82
N ARG A 680 32.15 -20.74 -2.78
CA ARG A 680 33.43 -21.48 -2.78
C ARG A 680 34.22 -21.23 -4.07
N ASP A 681 33.56 -21.26 -5.23
CA ASP A 681 34.18 -21.03 -6.54
C ASP A 681 34.64 -19.58 -6.75
N LEU A 682 33.88 -18.63 -6.22
CA LEU A 682 34.26 -17.22 -6.20
C LEU A 682 35.59 -16.97 -5.46
N LEU A 683 35.82 -17.72 -4.40
CA LEU A 683 37.04 -17.64 -3.60
C LEU A 683 38.21 -18.39 -4.26
N SER A 684 37.96 -19.48 -4.99
CA SER A 684 39.01 -20.25 -5.67
C SER A 684 39.54 -19.58 -6.95
N HIS A 685 38.69 -18.87 -7.70
CA HIS A 685 39.04 -18.26 -9.00
C HIS A 685 39.30 -16.75 -8.93
N GLY A 686 39.41 -16.17 -7.74
CA GLY A 686 39.65 -14.74 -7.54
C GLY A 686 41.11 -14.42 -7.23
N SER A 687 41.82 -13.85 -8.21
CA SER A 687 42.84 -12.83 -7.90
C SER A 687 42.10 -11.58 -7.39
N VAL A 688 41.59 -11.65 -6.15
CA VAL A 688 41.12 -10.46 -5.45
C VAL A 688 42.34 -9.57 -5.33
N GLN A 689 42.41 -8.51 -6.15
CA GLN A 689 43.50 -7.52 -6.09
C GLN A 689 43.67 -7.13 -4.62
N GLN A 690 44.84 -7.45 -4.07
CA GLN A 690 45.26 -6.94 -2.77
C GLN A 690 45.20 -5.41 -2.87
N VAL A 691 44.17 -4.81 -2.30
CA VAL A 691 44.11 -3.36 -2.17
C VAL A 691 45.24 -3.01 -1.20
N GLU A 692 46.24 -2.28 -1.70
CA GLU A 692 47.42 -1.88 -0.96
C GLU A 692 47.08 -1.36 0.44
N THR A 693 47.61 -2.08 1.41
CA THR A 693 47.62 -1.74 2.83
C THR A 693 48.56 -0.56 3.09
N ALA A 694 48.02 0.65 3.14
CA ALA A 694 48.53 1.75 3.97
C ALA A 694 47.57 2.96 3.92
N VAL A 695 46.65 3.04 4.88
CA VAL A 695 45.99 4.31 5.22
C VAL A 695 45.92 4.36 6.74
N ASP A 696 46.50 5.40 7.35
CA ASP A 696 46.75 5.56 8.80
C ASP A 696 45.52 5.49 9.73
N ASN A 697 44.29 5.33 9.20
CA ASN A 697 43.04 5.45 9.95
C ASN A 697 42.12 4.20 9.91
N ALA A 698 42.66 3.00 9.68
CA ALA A 698 41.86 1.76 9.66
C ALA A 698 41.58 1.20 11.07
N VAL A 699 40.32 0.84 11.36
CA VAL A 699 39.88 0.29 12.65
C VAL A 699 40.04 -1.23 12.65
N ALA A 700 40.66 -1.81 13.68
CA ALA A 700 40.79 -3.27 13.80
C ALA A 700 39.44 -3.96 13.99
N ALA A 701 39.18 -5.03 13.23
CA ALA A 701 37.91 -5.79 13.28
C ALA A 701 37.57 -6.29 14.70
N GLU A 702 38.55 -6.77 15.47
CA GLU A 702 38.37 -7.25 16.86
C GLU A 702 37.67 -6.24 17.78
N LYS A 703 37.87 -4.93 17.57
CA LYS A 703 37.18 -3.89 18.37
C LYS A 703 35.66 -3.92 18.19
N THR A 704 35.18 -4.50 17.09
CA THR A 704 33.76 -4.63 16.76
C THR A 704 33.14 -5.93 17.24
N LYS A 705 33.93 -6.88 17.76
CA LYS A 705 33.48 -8.22 18.14
C LYS A 705 32.51 -8.17 19.33
N VAL A 706 31.34 -8.78 19.17
CA VAL A 706 30.31 -8.90 20.21
C VAL A 706 30.00 -10.36 20.43
N GLU A 707 29.90 -10.75 21.70
CA GLU A 707 29.40 -12.06 22.10
C GLU A 707 28.20 -11.87 23.03
N SER A 708 27.13 -12.61 22.79
CA SER A 708 25.96 -12.69 23.67
C SER A 708 25.55 -14.14 23.86
N VAL A 709 24.98 -14.46 25.01
CA VAL A 709 24.43 -15.79 25.29
C VAL A 709 22.97 -15.63 25.67
N GLU A 710 22.09 -16.31 24.93
CA GLU A 710 20.65 -16.29 25.16
C GLU A 710 20.18 -17.67 25.58
N LEU A 711 19.43 -17.75 26.69
CA LEU A 711 18.81 -19.01 27.12
C LEU A 711 17.49 -19.21 26.34
N VAL A 712 17.35 -20.37 25.71
CA VAL A 712 16.09 -20.74 25.05
C VAL A 712 15.08 -21.14 26.12
N LEU A 713 14.02 -20.34 26.24
CA LEU A 713 12.92 -20.53 27.17
C LEU A 713 11.67 -21.01 26.41
N PRO A 714 10.65 -21.55 27.09
CA PRO A 714 9.40 -21.97 26.46
C PRO A 714 8.78 -20.96 25.46
N PRO A 715 8.70 -19.64 25.71
CA PRO A 715 8.15 -18.68 24.72
C PRO A 715 9.00 -18.50 23.46
N HIS A 716 10.22 -19.02 23.45
CA HIS A 716 11.14 -18.95 22.31
C HIS A 716 10.98 -20.15 21.36
N ALA A 717 10.18 -21.14 21.74
CA ALA A 717 10.00 -22.38 21.03
C ALA A 717 8.52 -22.64 20.68
N ASN A 718 8.32 -23.48 19.67
CA ASN A 718 7.00 -23.98 19.31
C ASN A 718 6.52 -25.01 20.36
N HIS A 719 5.27 -25.47 20.21
CA HIS A 719 4.65 -26.44 21.11
C HIS A 719 5.37 -27.82 21.14
N GLN A 720 6.33 -28.04 20.26
CA GLN A 720 7.22 -29.20 20.24
C GLN A 720 8.63 -28.89 20.78
N VAL A 721 8.78 -27.80 21.53
CA VAL A 721 10.02 -27.46 22.25
C VAL A 721 11.17 -27.06 21.29
N ASN A 722 10.92 -26.90 19.99
CA ASN A 722 11.92 -26.43 19.03
C ASN A 722 11.87 -24.91 18.91
N THR A 723 13.04 -24.27 18.98
CA THR A 723 13.19 -22.82 18.90
C THR A 723 12.69 -22.30 17.56
N PHE A 724 11.88 -21.24 17.58
CA PHE A 724 11.47 -20.57 16.35
C PHE A 724 12.68 -19.94 15.64
N GLY A 725 12.81 -20.17 14.33
CA GLY A 725 13.89 -19.57 13.53
C GLY A 725 13.88 -18.05 13.62
N GLY A 726 12.69 -17.45 13.67
CA GLY A 726 12.46 -16.03 13.86
C GLY A 726 13.02 -15.48 15.17
N GLN A 727 12.99 -16.26 16.24
CA GLN A 727 13.57 -15.85 17.52
C GLN A 727 15.10 -15.84 17.48
N ILE A 728 15.70 -16.85 16.84
CA ILE A 728 17.16 -16.90 16.61
C ILE A 728 17.59 -15.70 15.74
N MET A 729 16.87 -15.44 14.64
CA MET A 729 17.11 -14.28 13.78
C MET A 729 17.02 -12.96 14.56
N ALA A 730 16.04 -12.80 15.44
CA ALA A 730 15.88 -11.60 16.24
C ALA A 730 17.10 -11.34 17.14
N TRP A 731 17.60 -12.37 17.83
CA TRP A 731 18.81 -12.24 18.65
C TRP A 731 20.06 -11.98 17.80
N MET A 732 20.20 -12.64 16.65
CA MET A 732 21.32 -12.37 15.74
C MET A 732 21.36 -10.91 15.29
N VAL A 733 20.21 -10.32 14.94
CA VAL A 733 20.12 -8.90 14.54
C VAL A 733 20.55 -7.99 15.68
N ASN A 734 20.16 -8.28 16.92
CA ASN A 734 20.55 -7.47 18.08
C ASN A 734 22.08 -7.44 18.24
N VAL A 735 22.73 -8.60 18.23
CA VAL A 735 24.19 -8.71 18.37
C VAL A 735 24.91 -8.08 17.17
N ALA A 736 24.39 -8.26 15.96
CA ALA A 736 24.93 -7.64 14.74
C ALA A 736 24.87 -6.11 14.77
N THR A 737 23.75 -5.57 15.24
CA THR A 737 23.53 -4.11 15.35
C THR A 737 24.52 -3.50 16.32
N ILE A 738 24.82 -4.18 17.43
CA ILE A 738 25.85 -3.74 18.40
C ILE A 738 27.23 -3.75 17.73
N ALA A 739 27.59 -4.80 17.00
CA ALA A 739 28.87 -4.90 16.31
C ALA A 739 29.05 -3.79 15.27
N ALA A 740 28.01 -3.50 14.47
CA ALA A 740 28.01 -2.39 13.53
C ALA A 740 28.12 -1.02 14.24
N SER A 741 27.39 -0.84 15.35
CA SER A 741 27.40 0.40 16.14
C SER A 741 28.79 0.70 16.72
N ARG A 742 29.55 -0.34 17.12
CA ARG A 742 30.93 -0.18 17.61
C ARG A 742 31.89 0.36 16.55
N LEU A 743 31.62 0.11 15.27
CA LEU A 743 32.43 0.65 14.17
C LEU A 743 32.05 2.09 13.83
N CYS A 744 30.75 2.35 13.63
CA CYS A 744 30.29 3.65 13.14
C CYS A 744 30.05 4.69 14.23
N GLN A 745 30.04 4.29 15.52
CA GLN A 745 29.71 5.16 16.65
C GLN A 745 28.36 5.88 16.49
N ALA A 746 27.45 5.27 15.74
CA ALA A 746 26.13 5.77 15.42
C ALA A 746 25.14 4.60 15.43
N HIS A 747 23.88 4.86 15.07
CA HIS A 747 22.86 3.82 14.98
C HIS A 747 22.71 3.32 13.54
N PRO A 748 23.20 2.11 13.24
CA PRO A 748 23.13 1.54 11.92
C PRO A 748 21.72 0.99 11.64
N THR A 749 21.23 1.20 10.42
CA THR A 749 19.97 0.66 9.92
C THR A 749 20.26 -0.59 9.09
N LEU A 750 19.61 -1.71 9.42
CA LEU A 750 19.72 -2.95 8.64
C LEU A 750 18.98 -2.82 7.31
N ARG A 751 19.67 -3.08 6.20
CA ARG A 751 19.15 -2.95 4.83
C ARG A 751 18.95 -4.28 4.13
N THR A 752 19.85 -5.22 4.36
CA THR A 752 19.83 -6.51 3.69
C THR A 752 20.32 -7.60 4.63
N ILE A 753 19.69 -8.78 4.52
CA ILE A 753 20.18 -10.02 5.10
C ILE A 753 20.42 -10.97 3.93
N ASP A 754 21.63 -11.52 3.84
CA ASP A 754 21.96 -12.50 2.81
C ASP A 754 21.29 -13.84 3.12
N MET A 755 20.97 -14.61 2.07
CA MET A 755 20.43 -15.96 2.20
C MET A 755 21.29 -16.83 3.11
N PHE A 756 20.65 -17.58 3.99
CA PHE A 756 21.32 -18.52 4.89
C PHE A 756 20.45 -19.73 5.20
N THR A 757 21.09 -20.78 5.72
CA THR A 757 20.47 -22.06 6.07
C THR A 757 20.62 -22.35 7.56
N PHE A 758 19.59 -22.94 8.17
CA PHE A 758 19.66 -23.55 9.50
C PHE A 758 20.20 -24.97 9.36
N ARG A 759 21.35 -25.24 9.99
CA ARG A 759 22.08 -26.50 9.90
C ARG A 759 21.56 -27.56 10.86
N GLY A 760 20.93 -27.14 11.95
CA GLY A 760 20.40 -28.04 12.97
C GLY A 760 19.34 -27.38 13.86
N PRO A 761 18.56 -28.19 14.57
CA PRO A 761 17.54 -27.69 15.49
C PRO A 761 18.18 -27.16 16.78
N SER A 762 17.47 -26.22 17.42
CA SER A 762 17.74 -25.80 18.80
C SER A 762 16.48 -25.97 19.63
N GLN A 763 16.61 -26.40 20.89
CA GLN A 763 15.48 -26.74 21.75
C GLN A 763 15.45 -25.88 23.03
N VAL A 764 14.31 -25.84 23.72
CA VAL A 764 14.21 -25.22 25.05
C VAL A 764 15.25 -25.82 25.99
N GLY A 765 15.95 -24.95 26.73
CA GLY A 765 17.07 -25.30 27.59
C GLY A 765 18.44 -25.15 26.92
N ASP A 766 18.51 -25.01 25.59
CA ASP A 766 19.75 -24.66 24.92
C ASP A 766 20.21 -23.25 25.31
N ARG A 767 21.52 -23.06 25.41
CA ARG A 767 22.16 -21.74 25.46
C ARG A 767 22.69 -21.43 24.06
N LEU A 768 22.17 -20.35 23.46
CA LEU A 768 22.60 -19.87 22.16
C LEU A 768 23.70 -18.84 22.32
N LEU A 769 24.94 -19.24 22.01
CA LEU A 769 26.09 -18.38 21.89
C LEU A 769 26.09 -17.69 20.52
N LEU A 770 25.94 -16.37 20.53
CA LEU A 770 25.91 -15.52 19.35
C LEU A 770 27.20 -14.73 19.29
N ARG A 771 27.99 -14.94 18.24
CA ARG A 771 29.23 -14.20 17.99
C ARG A 771 29.06 -13.35 16.74
N ALA A 772 29.15 -12.04 16.87
CA ALA A 772 29.11 -11.10 15.76
C ALA A 772 30.41 -10.31 15.62
N ILE A 773 30.80 -10.00 14.40
CA ILE A 773 31.95 -9.15 14.09
C ILE A 773 31.77 -8.50 12.72
N VAL A 774 32.29 -7.29 12.55
CA VAL A 774 32.32 -6.66 11.23
C VAL A 774 33.31 -7.40 10.34
N ASN A 775 32.82 -7.96 9.23
CA ASN A 775 33.66 -8.64 8.24
C ASN A 775 34.34 -7.63 7.31
N ASN A 776 33.59 -6.61 6.88
CA ASN A 776 34.11 -5.55 6.02
C ASN A 776 33.26 -4.28 6.12
N ALA A 777 33.88 -3.13 5.86
CA ALA A 777 33.23 -1.83 5.75
C ALA A 777 33.49 -1.28 4.34
N PHE A 778 32.42 -1.16 3.58
CA PHE A 778 32.41 -0.49 2.28
C PHE A 778 32.16 1.01 2.46
N LYS A 779 32.21 1.78 1.36
CA LYS A 779 32.05 3.24 1.38
C LYS A 779 30.88 3.71 2.26
N ASN A 780 29.68 3.15 2.05
CA ASN A 780 28.44 3.57 2.74
C ASN A 780 27.73 2.42 3.47
N SER A 781 28.32 1.21 3.52
CA SER A 781 27.69 0.05 4.13
C SER A 781 28.65 -0.84 4.89
N ILE A 782 28.16 -1.51 5.93
CA ILE A 782 28.91 -2.42 6.80
C ILE A 782 28.34 -3.81 6.63
N GLU A 783 29.19 -4.81 6.40
CA GLU A 783 28.80 -6.21 6.50
C GLU A 783 29.22 -6.79 7.84
N VAL A 784 28.25 -7.31 8.59
CA VAL A 784 28.47 -7.99 9.87
C VAL A 784 28.15 -9.47 9.70
N GLY A 785 29.12 -10.32 10.06
CA GLY A 785 28.89 -11.76 10.17
C GLY A 785 28.45 -12.12 11.57
N VAL A 786 27.41 -12.96 11.68
CA VAL A 786 26.95 -13.51 12.95
C VAL A 786 26.93 -15.02 12.87
N ARG A 787 27.50 -15.69 13.87
CA ARG A 787 27.47 -17.14 14.04
C ARG A 787 26.70 -17.50 15.30
N ALA A 788 25.72 -18.38 15.19
CA ALA A 788 24.92 -18.89 16.30
C ALA A 788 25.30 -20.35 16.60
N GLU A 789 25.67 -20.63 17.84
CA GLU A 789 25.98 -21.97 18.34
C GLU A 789 25.09 -22.31 19.52
N ALA A 790 24.46 -23.48 19.51
CA ALA A 790 23.70 -23.99 20.65
C ALA A 790 24.53 -24.97 21.45
N TYR A 791 24.50 -24.85 22.78
CA TYR A 791 25.10 -25.82 23.70
C TYR A 791 24.23 -26.04 24.93
N GLN A 792 24.37 -27.20 25.56
CA GLN A 792 23.77 -27.55 26.86
C GLN A 792 24.90 -27.68 27.90
N GLU A 793 24.57 -27.91 29.17
CA GLU A 793 25.57 -27.94 30.27
C GLU A 793 26.70 -28.94 30.02
N GLU A 794 26.39 -30.07 29.37
CA GLU A 794 27.36 -31.09 28.96
C GLU A 794 27.10 -31.47 27.49
N GLY A 795 27.87 -30.92 26.55
CA GLY A 795 27.80 -31.28 25.14
C GLY A 795 28.64 -30.39 24.22
N PRO A 796 28.99 -30.87 23.02
CA PRO A 796 29.72 -30.06 22.04
C PRO A 796 28.83 -28.94 21.48
N ASN A 797 29.43 -27.79 21.18
CA ASN A 797 28.73 -26.69 20.51
C ASN A 797 28.19 -27.13 19.15
N ARG A 798 26.88 -26.98 18.94
CA ARG A 798 26.21 -27.25 17.67
C ARG A 798 26.09 -25.95 16.89
N HIS A 799 26.70 -25.87 15.71
CA HIS A 799 26.53 -24.71 14.82
C HIS A 799 25.11 -24.70 14.24
N ILE A 800 24.29 -23.74 14.66
CA ILE A 800 22.89 -23.64 14.22
C ILE A 800 22.80 -22.93 12.88
N ASN A 801 23.35 -21.73 12.76
CA ASN A 801 23.43 -21.01 11.50
C ASN A 801 24.51 -19.92 11.54
N SER A 802 24.89 -19.44 10.36
CA SER A 802 25.65 -18.20 10.19
C SER A 802 24.89 -17.31 9.23
N ALA A 803 24.76 -16.02 9.55
CA ALA A 803 24.11 -15.04 8.69
C ALA A 803 25.01 -13.83 8.47
N PHE A 804 24.84 -13.17 7.32
CA PHE A 804 25.57 -11.96 6.95
C PHE A 804 24.57 -10.84 6.77
N MET A 805 24.76 -9.77 7.54
CA MET A 805 23.81 -8.66 7.66
C MET A 805 24.47 -7.37 7.23
N ILE A 806 23.75 -6.58 6.43
CA ILE A 806 24.28 -5.37 5.81
C ILE A 806 23.57 -4.16 6.34
N PHE A 807 24.37 -3.31 6.97
CA PHE A 807 23.92 -2.10 7.60
C PHE A 807 24.35 -0.88 6.81
N GLU A 808 23.52 0.15 6.82
CA GLU A 808 23.87 1.49 6.37
C GLU A 808 23.74 2.46 7.55
N VAL A 809 24.56 3.49 7.55
CA VAL A 809 24.48 4.56 8.56
C VAL A 809 23.97 5.80 7.84
N LEU A 810 22.87 6.34 8.34
CA LEU A 810 22.26 7.56 7.81
C LEU A 810 22.58 8.72 8.74
N ASP A 811 22.89 9.89 8.16
CA ASP A 811 23.00 11.16 8.88
C ASP A 811 21.62 11.70 9.30
N ASP A 812 21.60 12.83 10.02
CA ASP A 812 20.37 13.49 10.48
C ASP A 812 19.48 13.96 9.32
N HIS A 813 20.02 14.08 8.12
CA HIS A 813 19.31 14.40 6.88
C HIS A 813 18.94 13.16 6.06
N ARG A 814 19.04 11.95 6.64
CA ARG A 814 18.79 10.64 6.02
C ARG A 814 19.69 10.30 4.82
N LYS A 815 20.88 10.88 4.71
CA LYS A 815 21.87 10.53 3.67
C LYS A 815 22.89 9.50 4.19
N PRO A 816 23.36 8.56 3.34
CA PRO A 816 24.36 7.58 3.75
C PRO A 816 25.71 8.22 4.11
N CYS A 817 26.22 7.91 5.30
CA CYS A 817 27.52 8.35 5.79
C CYS A 817 28.67 7.51 5.22
N THR A 818 29.82 8.15 5.01
CA THR A 818 31.06 7.40 4.69
C THR A 818 31.63 6.77 5.95
N LEU A 819 32.00 5.49 5.87
CA LEU A 819 32.41 4.69 7.02
C LEU A 819 33.92 4.48 7.11
N PRO A 820 34.47 4.29 8.33
CA PRO A 820 35.88 3.98 8.50
C PRO A 820 36.21 2.60 7.92
N ARG A 821 37.40 2.46 7.32
CA ARG A 821 37.88 1.17 6.79
C ARG A 821 38.19 0.21 7.93
N ILE A 822 37.87 -1.07 7.72
CA ILE A 822 38.21 -2.17 8.64
C ILE A 822 39.59 -2.74 8.28
N ARG A 823 40.43 -2.98 9.29
CA ARG A 823 41.64 -3.80 9.18
C ARG A 823 41.32 -5.23 9.63
N PRO A 824 41.37 -6.23 8.73
CA PRO A 824 41.12 -7.62 9.11
C PRO A 824 42.21 -8.17 10.03
N GLU A 825 41.84 -9.13 10.88
CA GLU A 825 42.81 -9.97 11.60
C GLU A 825 43.53 -10.93 10.64
N PRO A 826 44.77 -11.35 10.96
CA PRO A 826 45.44 -12.42 10.22
C PRO A 826 44.60 -13.71 10.16
N LEU A 827 44.74 -14.46 9.07
CA LEU A 827 44.06 -15.74 8.81
C LEU A 827 42.52 -15.59 8.70
N GLU A 828 41.81 -15.80 9.80
CA GLU A 828 40.34 -15.90 9.83
C GLU A 828 39.68 -14.55 9.50
N GLY A 829 40.32 -13.43 9.87
CA GLY A 829 39.85 -12.09 9.54
C GLY A 829 39.98 -11.76 8.05
N GLU A 830 41.11 -12.13 7.45
CA GLU A 830 41.36 -11.95 6.01
C GLU A 830 40.38 -12.79 5.17
N ARG A 831 40.12 -14.04 5.58
CA ARG A 831 39.09 -14.88 4.95
C ARG A 831 37.72 -14.19 4.98
N ARG A 832 37.28 -13.73 6.16
CA ARG A 832 36.00 -13.01 6.34
C ARG A 832 35.91 -11.75 5.47
N PHE A 833 37.01 -11.00 5.36
CA PHE A 833 37.11 -9.79 4.54
C PHE A 833 36.95 -10.09 3.05
N GLN A 834 37.64 -11.12 2.54
CA GLN A 834 37.55 -11.55 1.14
C GLN A 834 36.18 -12.13 0.80
N GLU A 835 35.64 -12.97 1.67
CA GLU A 835 34.28 -13.49 1.51
C GLU A 835 33.24 -12.37 1.48
N ALA A 836 33.40 -11.31 2.28
CA ALA A 836 32.51 -10.15 2.25
C ALA A 836 32.56 -9.41 0.91
N VAL A 837 33.74 -9.33 0.29
CA VAL A 837 33.88 -8.77 -1.07
C VAL A 837 33.17 -9.66 -2.09
N ALA A 838 33.31 -10.99 -1.98
CA ALA A 838 32.62 -11.95 -2.83
C ALA A 838 31.09 -11.84 -2.68
N ARG A 839 30.57 -11.85 -1.43
CA ARG A 839 29.13 -11.66 -1.15
C ARG A 839 28.61 -10.32 -1.66
N LYS A 840 29.37 -9.24 -1.51
CA LYS A 840 29.01 -7.95 -2.11
C LYS A 840 28.98 -8.02 -3.64
N LYS A 841 29.93 -8.69 -4.29
CA LYS A 841 29.91 -8.88 -5.75
C LYS A 841 28.65 -9.63 -6.17
N ILE A 842 28.34 -10.77 -5.52
CA ILE A 842 27.10 -11.52 -5.75
C ILE A 842 25.87 -10.60 -5.59
N ARG A 843 25.80 -9.81 -4.52
CA ARG A 843 24.69 -8.88 -4.28
C ARG A 843 24.60 -7.78 -5.33
N LEU A 844 25.72 -7.23 -5.78
CA LEU A 844 25.74 -6.21 -6.84
C LEU A 844 25.32 -6.80 -8.18
N ASP A 845 25.75 -8.02 -8.49
CA ASP A 845 25.32 -8.74 -9.69
C ASP A 845 23.81 -9.01 -9.61
N ARG A 846 23.30 -9.49 -8.47
CA ARG A 846 21.86 -9.65 -8.21
C ARG A 846 21.11 -8.33 -8.31
N LYS A 847 21.59 -7.26 -7.67
CA LYS A 847 21.00 -5.93 -7.71
C LYS A 847 21.03 -5.37 -9.13
N TYR A 848 22.07 -5.60 -9.92
CA TYR A 848 22.11 -5.21 -11.33
C TYR A 848 21.01 -5.95 -12.12
N ILE A 849 20.75 -7.22 -11.80
CA ILE A 849 19.71 -8.01 -12.43
C ILE A 849 18.29 -7.64 -11.93
N ILE A 850 18.12 -7.25 -10.66
CA ILE A 850 16.82 -6.99 -10.00
C ILE A 850 16.43 -5.49 -9.96
N SER A 851 17.38 -4.59 -9.67
CA SER A 851 17.13 -3.15 -9.41
C SER A 851 17.03 -2.27 -10.65
N ARG A 852 17.06 -2.86 -11.84
CA ARG A 852 16.53 -2.18 -13.02
C ARG A 852 15.05 -2.48 -13.14
N THR A 853 14.29 -1.74 -12.34
CA THR A 853 12.88 -1.47 -12.54
C THR A 853 12.65 -1.02 -13.99
N GLN A 854 12.40 -1.97 -14.90
CA GLN A 854 11.73 -1.92 -16.21
C GLN A 854 11.83 -0.69 -17.16
N GLY A 855 12.60 0.36 -16.90
CA GLY A 855 12.61 1.61 -17.66
C GLY A 855 13.94 2.03 -18.27
N GLU A 856 15.08 1.68 -17.65
CA GLU A 856 16.41 2.09 -18.14
C GLU A 856 17.42 0.95 -17.94
N VAL A 857 17.66 0.15 -18.98
CA VAL A 857 18.62 -0.97 -18.98
C VAL A 857 19.66 -0.75 -20.07
N PRO A 858 20.97 -0.96 -19.78
CA PRO A 858 21.84 -1.60 -20.76
C PRO A 858 21.30 -2.98 -21.11
N LEU A 859 20.86 -3.09 -22.35
CA LEU A 859 20.15 -4.21 -22.95
C LEU A 859 20.93 -5.55 -22.88
N SER A 860 22.23 -5.57 -22.52
CA SER A 860 23.04 -6.78 -22.23
C SER A 860 23.73 -6.75 -20.86
N VAL A 861 23.72 -7.91 -20.16
CA VAL A 861 24.37 -8.08 -18.84
C VAL A 861 25.76 -8.72 -19.01
N PRO A 862 26.82 -8.24 -18.35
CA PRO A 862 28.13 -8.89 -18.35
C PRO A 862 28.06 -10.34 -17.90
N TRP A 863 28.46 -11.26 -18.78
CA TRP A 863 28.62 -12.67 -18.44
C TRP A 863 29.92 -12.88 -17.65
N ASP A 864 29.80 -13.48 -16.47
CA ASP A 864 30.91 -13.93 -15.63
C ASP A 864 30.51 -15.29 -15.04
N PRO A 865 31.36 -16.33 -15.05
CA PRO A 865 31.07 -17.60 -14.37
C PRO A 865 30.51 -17.44 -12.94
N ARG A 866 30.91 -16.39 -12.23
CA ARG A 866 30.47 -16.07 -10.87
C ARG A 866 29.00 -15.65 -10.76
N ASN A 867 28.41 -15.13 -11.84
CA ASN A 867 27.01 -14.70 -11.87
C ASN A 867 26.10 -15.66 -12.67
N GLN A 868 26.66 -16.75 -13.23
CA GLN A 868 25.97 -17.78 -14.01
C GLN A 868 24.64 -18.21 -13.36
N VAL A 869 24.68 -18.71 -12.12
CA VAL A 869 23.48 -19.29 -11.48
C VAL A 869 22.34 -18.28 -11.41
N TYR A 870 22.66 -17.01 -11.15
CA TYR A 870 21.69 -15.92 -11.12
C TYR A 870 21.21 -15.52 -12.50
N LEU A 871 22.10 -15.40 -13.49
CA LEU A 871 21.71 -15.08 -14.86
C LEU A 871 20.79 -16.16 -15.42
N SER A 872 21.11 -17.43 -15.23
CA SER A 872 20.27 -18.54 -15.69
C SER A 872 18.93 -18.59 -14.96
N TYR A 873 18.90 -18.38 -13.64
CA TYR A 873 17.66 -18.25 -12.87
C TYR A 873 16.79 -17.11 -13.41
N ASN A 874 17.36 -15.92 -13.59
CA ASN A 874 16.61 -14.74 -14.04
C ASN A 874 16.18 -14.87 -15.50
N ASN A 875 16.97 -15.55 -16.34
CA ASN A 875 16.62 -15.85 -17.72
C ASN A 875 15.37 -16.74 -17.79
N VAL A 876 15.39 -17.87 -17.07
CA VAL A 876 14.25 -18.80 -17.00
C VAL A 876 13.05 -18.16 -16.31
N SER A 877 13.26 -17.47 -15.20
CA SER A 877 12.21 -16.76 -14.46
C SER A 877 11.54 -15.71 -15.35
N ALA A 878 12.30 -14.88 -16.08
CA ALA A 878 11.73 -13.89 -16.98
C ALA A 878 10.87 -14.51 -18.08
N LEU A 879 11.32 -15.62 -18.69
CA LEU A 879 10.53 -16.32 -19.70
C LEU A 879 9.23 -16.92 -19.09
N LYS A 880 9.32 -17.55 -17.91
CA LYS A 880 8.14 -18.07 -17.20
C LYS A 880 7.16 -16.96 -16.83
N MET A 881 7.64 -15.80 -16.39
CA MET A 881 6.83 -14.61 -16.10
C MET A 881 6.16 -14.03 -17.37
N LEU A 882 6.85 -14.04 -18.52
CA LEU A 882 6.28 -13.59 -19.79
C LEU A 882 5.24 -14.58 -20.33
N ALA A 883 5.53 -15.88 -20.25
CA ALA A 883 4.64 -16.93 -20.72
C ALA A 883 3.31 -16.94 -19.96
N ALA A 884 3.36 -16.66 -18.66
CA ALA A 884 2.20 -16.62 -17.79
C ALA A 884 1.54 -15.23 -17.70
N ARG A 885 1.48 -14.49 -18.80
CA ARG A 885 0.62 -13.30 -18.93
C ARG A 885 -0.73 -13.73 -19.51
N ASN A 886 -1.84 -13.16 -19.03
CA ASN A 886 -3.19 -13.49 -19.52
C ASN A 886 -3.64 -12.71 -20.76
N ASN A 887 -3.08 -11.52 -20.97
CA ASN A 887 -3.55 -10.55 -21.96
C ASN A 887 -2.94 -10.76 -23.37
N TRP A 888 -2.64 -12.01 -23.75
CA TRP A 888 -2.21 -12.35 -25.11
C TRP A 888 -3.37 -12.24 -26.09
N ARG A 889 -3.26 -11.34 -27.06
CA ARG A 889 -4.27 -11.18 -28.12
C ARG A 889 -3.88 -12.02 -29.34
N LEU A 890 -4.77 -12.90 -29.78
CA LEU A 890 -4.57 -13.64 -31.03
C LEU A 890 -4.57 -12.65 -32.20
N SER A 891 -3.42 -12.49 -32.85
CA SER A 891 -3.26 -11.63 -34.02
C SER A 891 -3.66 -12.35 -35.31
N SER A 892 -3.26 -13.61 -35.45
CA SER A 892 -3.55 -14.39 -36.66
C SER A 892 -3.31 -15.90 -36.46
N GLU A 893 -4.12 -16.71 -37.13
CA GLU A 893 -4.02 -18.19 -37.15
C GLU A 893 -3.99 -18.68 -38.60
N LYS A 894 -2.96 -19.46 -38.97
CA LYS A 894 -2.79 -20.07 -40.30
C LYS A 894 -2.10 -21.43 -40.14
N ASP A 895 -2.52 -22.44 -40.88
CA ASP A 895 -1.89 -23.78 -40.93
C ASP A 895 -1.56 -24.40 -39.56
N LYS A 896 -2.49 -24.28 -38.58
CA LYS A 896 -2.33 -24.75 -37.19
C LYS A 896 -1.19 -24.06 -36.40
N VAL A 897 -0.75 -22.90 -36.87
CA VAL A 897 0.17 -21.99 -36.17
C VAL A 897 -0.63 -20.76 -35.71
N ARG A 898 -0.58 -20.46 -34.42
CA ARG A 898 -1.28 -19.32 -33.79
C ARG A 898 -0.27 -18.28 -33.34
N LEU A 899 -0.41 -17.05 -33.83
CA LEU A 899 0.41 -15.90 -33.43
C LEU A 899 -0.39 -15.00 -32.51
N TYR A 900 0.15 -14.72 -31.34
CA TYR A 900 -0.39 -13.80 -30.35
C TYR A 900 0.58 -12.64 -30.14
N THR A 901 0.02 -11.49 -29.76
CA THR A 901 0.76 -10.27 -29.44
C THR A 901 0.34 -9.76 -28.08
N LEU A 902 1.28 -9.16 -27.37
CA LEU A 902 1.12 -8.59 -26.04
C LEU A 902 1.85 -7.25 -25.99
N GLU A 903 1.11 -6.16 -25.77
CA GLU A 903 1.67 -4.81 -25.64
C GLU A 903 1.57 -4.34 -24.19
N LEU A 904 2.72 -4.08 -23.55
CA LEU A 904 2.82 -3.64 -22.16
C LEU A 904 3.91 -2.58 -22.02
N LYS A 905 3.61 -1.42 -21.40
CA LYS A 905 4.59 -0.37 -21.07
C LYS A 905 5.56 -0.03 -22.22
N SER A 906 5.05 0.13 -23.44
CA SER A 906 5.83 0.44 -24.66
C SER A 906 6.73 -0.69 -25.19
N MET A 907 6.55 -1.93 -24.74
CA MET A 907 7.21 -3.13 -25.28
C MET A 907 6.16 -4.01 -25.98
N LEU A 908 6.42 -4.35 -27.25
CA LEU A 908 5.67 -5.40 -27.96
C LEU A 908 6.32 -6.75 -27.66
N SER A 909 5.53 -7.72 -27.24
CA SER A 909 5.92 -9.12 -27.15
C SER A 909 5.04 -9.95 -28.06
N PHE A 910 5.55 -11.05 -28.57
CA PHE A 910 4.76 -11.98 -29.36
C PHE A 910 4.97 -13.41 -28.88
N LYS A 911 3.95 -14.23 -29.09
CA LYS A 911 3.94 -15.66 -28.79
C LYS A 911 3.46 -16.41 -30.03
N VAL A 912 4.16 -17.47 -30.43
CA VAL A 912 3.72 -18.38 -31.48
C VAL A 912 3.49 -19.75 -30.90
N GLU A 913 2.34 -20.36 -31.20
CA GLU A 913 1.99 -21.70 -30.74
C GLU A 913 1.71 -22.64 -31.91
N SER A 914 2.22 -23.86 -31.82
CA SER A 914 1.92 -24.95 -32.77
C SER A 914 1.91 -26.29 -32.05
N GLU A 915 0.93 -27.13 -32.38
CA GLU A 915 0.90 -28.54 -31.94
C GLU A 915 1.65 -29.43 -32.93
N VAL A 916 2.53 -30.27 -32.42
CA VAL A 916 3.40 -31.15 -33.22
C VAL A 916 3.33 -32.58 -32.70
N ASP A 917 3.30 -33.56 -33.60
CA ASP A 917 3.28 -35.00 -33.30
C ASP A 917 4.69 -35.53 -32.96
N VAL A 918 5.28 -34.98 -31.89
CA VAL A 918 6.60 -35.34 -31.37
C VAL A 918 6.55 -35.32 -29.83
N PRO A 919 7.13 -36.31 -29.11
CA PRO A 919 7.20 -36.29 -27.65
C PRO A 919 7.93 -35.05 -27.11
N ALA A 920 7.49 -34.51 -25.97
CA ALA A 920 7.97 -33.22 -25.45
C ALA A 920 9.48 -33.22 -25.16
N HIS A 921 9.98 -34.31 -24.57
CA HIS A 921 11.41 -34.53 -24.37
C HIS A 921 12.22 -34.44 -25.68
N ARG A 922 11.70 -35.01 -26.77
CA ARG A 922 12.40 -35.04 -28.05
C ARG A 922 12.40 -33.66 -28.72
N ALA A 923 11.26 -32.97 -28.70
CA ALA A 923 11.18 -31.59 -29.17
C ALA A 923 12.13 -30.69 -28.37
N PHE A 924 12.24 -30.90 -27.05
CA PHE A 924 13.20 -30.18 -26.20
C PHE A 924 14.65 -30.40 -26.61
N CYS A 925 15.08 -31.65 -26.83
CA CYS A 925 16.46 -31.92 -27.26
C CYS A 925 16.80 -31.26 -28.60
N LEU A 926 15.88 -31.31 -29.57
CA LEU A 926 16.11 -30.74 -30.90
C LEU A 926 16.14 -29.20 -30.90
N LEU A 927 15.26 -28.56 -30.12
CA LEU A 927 15.15 -27.10 -30.03
C LEU A 927 16.17 -26.47 -29.08
N ALA A 928 16.67 -27.22 -28.07
CA ALA A 928 17.68 -26.72 -27.14
C ALA A 928 19.06 -26.54 -27.81
N GLU A 929 19.34 -27.30 -28.87
CA GLU A 929 20.54 -27.17 -29.67
C GLU A 929 20.36 -26.06 -30.72
N MET A 930 20.80 -24.85 -30.40
CA MET A 930 20.63 -23.67 -31.27
C MET A 930 21.34 -23.82 -32.62
N SER A 931 22.34 -24.69 -32.71
CA SER A 931 23.02 -25.06 -33.96
C SER A 931 22.06 -25.65 -35.01
N ASN A 932 20.92 -26.21 -34.57
CA ASN A 932 19.87 -26.73 -35.46
C ASN A 932 18.93 -25.65 -36.00
N ARG A 933 18.92 -24.45 -35.41
CA ARG A 933 17.99 -23.36 -35.76
C ARG A 933 18.04 -22.95 -37.25
N PRO A 934 19.22 -22.83 -37.89
CA PRO A 934 19.31 -22.49 -39.32
C PRO A 934 18.65 -23.49 -40.27
N ASN A 935 18.47 -24.75 -39.84
CA ASN A 935 17.88 -25.80 -40.68
C ASN A 935 16.40 -25.57 -40.99
N TRP A 936 15.72 -24.75 -40.19
CA TRP A 936 14.29 -24.49 -40.33
C TRP A 936 13.92 -23.00 -40.21
N ASP A 937 14.82 -22.15 -39.71
CA ASP A 937 14.65 -20.70 -39.63
C ASP A 937 15.76 -19.99 -40.43
N PRO A 938 15.54 -19.66 -41.73
CA PRO A 938 16.55 -19.07 -42.60
C PRO A 938 17.00 -17.66 -42.20
N HIS A 939 16.28 -17.00 -41.27
CA HIS A 939 16.72 -15.73 -40.70
C HIS A 939 17.98 -15.91 -39.83
N TYR A 940 18.17 -17.08 -39.23
CA TYR A 940 19.35 -17.43 -38.45
C TYR A 940 20.41 -18.02 -39.40
N ARG A 941 21.35 -17.18 -39.87
CA ARG A 941 22.38 -17.62 -40.83
C ARG A 941 23.42 -18.55 -40.19
N LYS A 942 23.79 -18.26 -38.95
CA LYS A 942 24.82 -19.02 -38.22
C LYS A 942 24.52 -18.99 -36.72
N CYS A 943 24.61 -20.15 -36.07
CA CYS A 943 24.54 -20.30 -34.62
C CYS A 943 25.77 -21.11 -34.19
N GLU A 944 26.74 -20.47 -33.53
CA GLU A 944 27.98 -21.11 -33.09
C GLU A 944 27.99 -21.24 -31.57
N LEU A 945 28.24 -22.44 -31.05
CA LEU A 945 28.47 -22.63 -29.62
C LEU A 945 29.82 -22.01 -29.24
N ILE A 946 29.80 -21.01 -28.36
CA ILE A 946 31.00 -20.37 -27.81
C ILE A 946 31.54 -21.20 -26.64
N HIS A 947 30.66 -21.51 -25.69
CA HIS A 947 31.02 -22.18 -24.44
C HIS A 947 29.84 -22.96 -23.88
N ARG A 948 30.05 -24.24 -23.56
CA ARG A 948 29.13 -25.03 -22.74
C ARG A 948 29.43 -24.72 -21.28
N VAL A 949 28.53 -23.99 -20.63
CA VAL A 949 28.77 -23.51 -19.26
C VAL A 949 28.55 -24.64 -18.26
N ASP A 950 27.41 -25.31 -18.37
CA ASP A 950 27.11 -26.56 -17.67
C ASP A 950 26.21 -27.44 -18.56
N ASP A 951 25.57 -28.46 -17.99
CA ASP A 951 24.67 -29.33 -18.75
C ASP A 951 23.38 -28.64 -19.19
N ASP A 952 23.01 -27.53 -18.56
CA ASP A 952 21.74 -26.83 -18.69
C ASP A 952 21.88 -25.39 -19.24
N ASP A 953 23.08 -24.81 -19.31
CA ASP A 953 23.33 -23.43 -19.69
C ASP A 953 24.48 -23.33 -20.73
N PHE A 954 24.22 -22.65 -21.84
CA PHE A 954 25.10 -22.59 -23.03
C PHE A 954 25.21 -21.17 -23.56
N LEU A 955 26.39 -20.78 -24.05
CA LEU A 955 26.61 -19.50 -24.73
C LEU A 955 26.75 -19.71 -26.23
N TYR A 956 25.92 -19.01 -27.00
CA TYR A 956 25.94 -19.06 -28.46
C TYR A 956 26.24 -17.68 -29.07
N ARG A 957 26.99 -17.66 -30.17
CA ARG A 957 27.05 -16.53 -31.10
C ARG A 957 26.04 -16.79 -32.21
N VAL A 958 25.08 -15.88 -32.37
CA VAL A 958 24.03 -15.99 -33.40
C VAL A 958 24.18 -14.85 -34.39
N VAL A 959 24.13 -15.15 -35.68
CA VAL A 959 24.27 -14.17 -36.78
C VAL A 959 22.99 -14.15 -37.62
N THR A 960 22.49 -12.93 -37.87
CA THR A 960 21.26 -12.64 -38.64
C THR A 960 21.51 -11.50 -39.63
N PRO A 961 20.68 -11.33 -40.69
CA PRO A 961 20.73 -10.16 -41.56
C PRO A 961 20.32 -8.87 -40.83
N SER A 962 21.04 -7.75 -41.01
CA SER A 962 20.62 -6.45 -40.45
C SER A 962 19.55 -5.77 -41.31
N VAL A 963 18.57 -5.11 -40.68
CA VAL A 963 17.54 -4.32 -41.36
C VAL A 963 17.88 -2.83 -41.25
N ARG A 964 18.33 -2.19 -42.34
CA ARG A 964 18.50 -0.73 -42.36
C ARG A 964 17.14 -0.04 -42.48
N HIS A 965 16.88 0.91 -41.58
CA HIS A 965 15.84 1.93 -41.73
C HIS A 965 16.06 2.70 -43.04
N GLY A 966 15.00 2.85 -43.84
CA GLY A 966 14.99 3.76 -44.97
C GLY A 966 15.12 5.20 -44.50
N ALA A 967 16.33 5.77 -44.62
CA ALA A 967 16.48 7.21 -44.79
C ALA A 967 16.24 7.52 -46.27
N VAL A 968 15.17 8.25 -46.55
CA VAL A 968 14.95 8.87 -47.86
C VAL A 968 16.10 9.85 -48.11
N GLY A 969 16.90 9.58 -49.14
CA GLY A 969 17.82 10.55 -49.75
C GLY A 969 19.31 10.29 -49.57
N SER A 970 19.87 9.34 -50.33
CA SER A 970 21.05 9.62 -51.20
C SER A 970 21.33 8.41 -52.08
N GLN A 971 21.18 8.56 -53.39
CA GLN A 971 21.81 7.67 -54.35
C GLN A 971 23.30 8.03 -54.43
N THR A 972 24.18 7.12 -54.00
CA THR A 972 25.53 7.05 -54.58
C THR A 972 26.03 5.61 -54.62
N SER A 973 26.39 5.23 -55.85
CA SER A 973 27.41 4.26 -56.27
C SER A 973 27.31 2.80 -55.86
N ALA A 974 27.20 1.97 -56.89
CA ALA A 974 27.36 0.54 -56.91
C ALA A 974 28.72 0.05 -56.37
N GLY A 975 28.66 -0.96 -55.51
CA GLY A 975 29.75 -1.84 -55.12
C GLY A 975 29.16 -3.09 -54.45
N GLN A 976 29.42 -4.28 -55.00
CA GLN A 976 29.04 -5.56 -54.41
C GLN A 976 29.81 -5.78 -53.09
N GLY A 977 29.13 -6.32 -52.06
CA GLY A 977 29.80 -6.99 -50.94
C GLY A 977 29.16 -6.73 -49.57
N GLU A 978 28.37 -7.70 -49.12
CA GLU A 978 27.92 -7.93 -47.73
C GLU A 978 27.21 -6.75 -47.03
N GLY A 979 25.88 -6.78 -47.05
CA GLY A 979 25.09 -5.99 -46.11
C GLY A 979 25.53 -6.27 -44.67
N ILE A 980 25.70 -5.21 -43.88
CA ILE A 980 26.09 -5.27 -42.46
C ILE A 980 25.29 -6.39 -41.79
N LEU A 981 25.98 -7.36 -41.20
CA LEU A 981 25.34 -8.47 -40.49
C LEU A 981 25.07 -8.05 -39.05
N GLN A 982 24.09 -8.67 -38.42
CA GLN A 982 23.80 -8.45 -37.02
C GLN A 982 24.18 -9.69 -36.22
N ASP A 983 24.90 -9.52 -35.11
CA ASP A 983 25.32 -10.64 -34.25
C ASP A 983 24.88 -10.48 -32.79
N PHE A 984 24.55 -11.61 -32.15
CA PHE A 984 24.09 -11.69 -30.77
C PHE A 984 24.96 -12.67 -29.99
N ILE A 985 25.23 -12.37 -28.72
CA ILE A 985 25.77 -13.35 -27.77
C ILE A 985 24.63 -13.75 -26.83
N LEU A 986 24.11 -14.97 -26.99
CA LEU A 986 22.93 -15.45 -26.28
C LEU A 986 23.32 -16.49 -25.23
N LEU A 987 22.86 -16.27 -24.00
CA LEU A 987 22.76 -17.29 -22.96
C LEU A 987 21.47 -18.10 -23.19
N ALA A 988 21.64 -19.39 -23.49
CA ALA A 988 20.58 -20.36 -23.60
C ALA A 988 20.52 -21.22 -22.33
N SER A 989 19.47 -21.03 -21.54
CA SER A 989 19.21 -21.76 -20.29
C SER A 989 18.06 -22.74 -20.49
N LYS A 990 18.37 -24.04 -20.52
CA LYS A 990 17.40 -25.12 -20.72
C LYS A 990 17.05 -25.77 -19.38
N ARG A 991 15.77 -26.07 -19.15
CA ARG A 991 15.26 -26.68 -17.91
C ARG A 991 14.27 -27.78 -18.25
N ARG A 992 14.49 -28.94 -17.61
CA ARG A 992 13.56 -30.06 -17.65
C ARG A 992 12.44 -29.86 -16.61
N PRO A 993 11.24 -30.44 -16.83
CA PRO A 993 10.14 -30.41 -15.87
C PRO A 993 10.55 -30.95 -14.50
N CYS A 994 10.15 -30.28 -13.42
CA CYS A 994 10.35 -30.77 -12.05
C CYS A 994 9.22 -31.69 -11.58
N SER A 995 8.03 -31.56 -12.15
CA SER A 995 6.85 -32.39 -11.87
C SER A 995 6.01 -32.62 -13.13
N SER A 996 5.14 -33.63 -13.10
CA SER A 996 4.20 -33.92 -14.19
C SER A 996 3.29 -32.70 -14.43
N GLY A 997 3.33 -32.14 -15.64
CA GLY A 997 2.56 -30.96 -16.04
C GLY A 997 3.37 -29.66 -16.14
N ASP A 998 4.60 -29.61 -15.63
CA ASP A 998 5.51 -28.48 -15.90
C ASP A 998 6.03 -28.59 -17.36
N PRO A 999 6.13 -27.48 -18.12
CA PRO A 999 6.71 -27.51 -19.45
C PRO A 999 8.23 -27.63 -19.39
N TYR A 1000 8.83 -28.20 -20.44
CA TYR A 1000 10.25 -27.99 -20.71
C TYR A 1000 10.46 -26.52 -21.11
N VAL A 1001 11.52 -25.89 -20.62
CA VAL A 1001 11.78 -24.46 -20.86
C VAL A 1001 13.15 -24.29 -21.50
N ILE A 1002 13.23 -23.48 -22.54
CA ILE A 1002 14.48 -23.03 -23.17
C ILE A 1002 14.45 -21.51 -23.17
N ALA A 1003 15.16 -20.86 -22.25
CA ALA A 1003 15.19 -19.40 -22.14
C ALA A 1003 16.45 -18.82 -22.81
N LEU A 1004 16.26 -17.76 -23.59
CA LEU A 1004 17.27 -17.07 -24.37
C LEU A 1004 17.34 -15.59 -23.95
N ARG A 1005 18.55 -15.11 -23.69
CA ARG A 1005 18.82 -13.70 -23.36
C ARG A 1005 20.21 -13.29 -23.83
N SER A 1006 20.35 -12.04 -24.25
CA SER A 1006 21.65 -11.46 -24.59
C SER A 1006 22.52 -11.16 -23.36
N VAL A 1007 23.79 -11.52 -23.45
CA VAL A 1007 24.82 -11.22 -22.44
C VAL A 1007 26.04 -10.61 -23.12
N SER A 1008 26.78 -9.73 -22.43
CA SER A 1008 28.02 -9.16 -22.95
C SER A 1008 29.21 -10.00 -22.47
N LEU A 1009 30.01 -10.51 -23.41
CA LEU A 1009 31.15 -11.37 -23.11
C LEU A 1009 32.46 -10.67 -23.53
N PRO A 1010 33.40 -10.39 -22.62
CA PRO A 1010 34.65 -9.68 -22.95
C PRO A 1010 35.51 -10.35 -24.03
N THR A 1011 35.44 -11.69 -24.14
CA THR A 1011 36.18 -12.46 -25.15
C THR A 1011 35.59 -12.32 -26.56
N HIS A 1012 34.37 -11.78 -26.69
CA HIS A 1012 33.66 -11.59 -27.96
C HIS A 1012 33.15 -10.15 -28.09
N PRO A 1013 34.06 -9.16 -28.20
CA PRO A 1013 33.67 -7.76 -28.37
C PRO A 1013 32.95 -7.52 -29.71
N PRO A 1014 32.19 -6.42 -29.85
CA PRO A 1014 31.61 -6.02 -31.13
C PRO A 1014 32.71 -5.97 -32.20
N THR A 1015 32.53 -6.71 -33.30
CA THR A 1015 33.51 -6.82 -34.38
C THR A 1015 33.18 -5.83 -35.50
N GLU A 1016 34.18 -5.20 -36.12
CA GLU A 1016 33.98 -4.35 -37.30
C GLU A 1016 33.26 -5.14 -38.41
N GLY A 1017 32.16 -4.59 -38.94
CA GLY A 1017 31.30 -5.25 -39.95
C GLY A 1017 30.04 -5.93 -39.41
N TYR A 1018 29.92 -6.10 -38.08
CA TYR A 1018 28.71 -6.60 -37.43
C TYR A 1018 28.09 -5.54 -36.50
N ASN A 1019 26.76 -5.44 -36.49
CA ASN A 1019 26.03 -4.70 -35.47
C ASN A 1019 25.64 -5.64 -34.32
N ARG A 1020 26.06 -5.34 -33.08
CA ARG A 1020 25.75 -6.18 -31.91
C ARG A 1020 24.28 -5.96 -31.53
N GLY A 1021 23.46 -6.99 -31.71
CA GLY A 1021 22.05 -7.00 -31.33
C GLY A 1021 21.79 -7.50 -29.92
N GLU A 1022 20.61 -7.18 -29.39
CA GLU A 1022 20.23 -7.56 -28.02
C GLU A 1022 18.83 -8.19 -27.95
N VAL A 1023 18.72 -9.26 -27.15
CA VAL A 1023 17.49 -10.01 -26.88
C VAL A 1023 17.24 -9.99 -25.38
N LEU A 1024 16.15 -9.35 -24.97
CA LEU A 1024 15.82 -9.17 -23.56
C LEU A 1024 15.27 -10.45 -22.91
N CYS A 1025 14.33 -11.08 -23.59
CA CYS A 1025 13.71 -12.33 -23.17
C CYS A 1025 13.10 -13.00 -24.40
N ALA A 1026 13.59 -14.18 -24.73
CA ALA A 1026 12.99 -15.04 -25.75
C ALA A 1026 13.10 -16.50 -25.34
N GLY A 1027 12.42 -17.40 -26.02
CA GLY A 1027 12.60 -18.82 -25.78
C GLY A 1027 11.36 -19.66 -26.02
N PHE A 1028 11.44 -20.93 -25.61
CA PHE A 1028 10.40 -21.93 -25.82
C PHE A 1028 9.87 -22.48 -24.51
N THR A 1029 8.57 -22.73 -24.48
CA THR A 1029 7.95 -23.69 -23.55
C THR A 1029 7.38 -24.85 -24.34
N ILE A 1030 7.64 -26.07 -23.90
CA ILE A 1030 7.18 -27.29 -24.58
C ILE A 1030 6.39 -28.11 -23.57
N LEU A 1031 5.11 -28.27 -23.84
CA LEU A 1031 4.19 -29.01 -22.98
C LEU A 1031 3.76 -30.31 -23.67
N GLU A 1032 3.84 -31.41 -22.95
CA GLU A 1032 3.31 -32.68 -23.44
C GLU A 1032 1.78 -32.67 -23.36
N THR A 1033 1.14 -32.98 -24.48
CA THR A 1033 -0.31 -33.10 -24.61
C THR A 1033 -0.70 -34.57 -24.81
N LYS A 1034 -1.98 -34.87 -25.04
CA LYS A 1034 -2.45 -36.26 -25.19
C LYS A 1034 -1.87 -36.90 -26.47
N ASN A 1035 -1.56 -38.20 -26.42
CA ASN A 1035 -1.10 -39.03 -27.56
C ASN A 1035 0.30 -38.74 -28.12
N ASN A 1036 1.33 -38.52 -27.28
CA ASN A 1036 2.71 -38.19 -27.71
C ASN A 1036 2.81 -36.93 -28.60
N MET A 1037 1.80 -36.06 -28.56
CA MET A 1037 1.83 -34.74 -29.19
C MET A 1037 2.34 -33.71 -28.18
N SER A 1038 3.01 -32.67 -28.67
CA SER A 1038 3.48 -31.56 -27.84
C SER A 1038 2.99 -30.23 -28.36
N LEU A 1039 2.62 -29.35 -27.43
CA LEU A 1039 2.38 -27.95 -27.71
C LEU A 1039 3.70 -27.20 -27.56
N ILE A 1040 4.13 -26.56 -28.65
CA ILE A 1040 5.34 -25.75 -28.68
C ILE A 1040 4.93 -24.29 -28.72
N SER A 1041 5.32 -23.54 -27.69
CA SER A 1041 5.08 -22.10 -27.62
C SER A 1041 6.42 -21.35 -27.61
N TYR A 1042 6.66 -20.52 -28.62
CA TYR A 1042 7.81 -19.62 -28.67
C TYR A 1042 7.40 -18.22 -28.23
N TYR A 1043 8.17 -17.60 -27.34
CA TYR A 1043 7.95 -16.26 -26.84
C TYR A 1043 9.14 -15.38 -27.20
N ASN A 1044 8.86 -14.11 -27.46
CA ASN A 1044 9.91 -13.12 -27.64
C ASN A 1044 9.38 -11.74 -27.25
N GLN A 1045 10.12 -11.05 -26.39
CA GLN A 1045 9.96 -9.64 -26.12
C GLN A 1045 10.68 -8.86 -27.22
N ALA A 1046 9.93 -8.31 -28.17
CA ALA A 1046 10.46 -7.77 -29.40
C ALA A 1046 11.35 -6.56 -29.12
N SER A 1047 12.63 -6.69 -29.45
CA SER A 1047 13.58 -5.58 -29.49
C SER A 1047 13.45 -4.81 -30.82
N PRO A 1048 13.94 -3.56 -30.90
CA PRO A 1048 13.96 -2.79 -32.16
C PRO A 1048 14.56 -3.55 -33.35
N GLU A 1049 15.45 -4.49 -33.10
CA GLU A 1049 16.13 -5.26 -34.13
C GLU A 1049 15.37 -6.54 -34.54
N VAL A 1050 14.58 -7.12 -33.63
CA VAL A 1050 13.71 -8.27 -33.93
C VAL A 1050 12.37 -7.81 -34.51
N LEU A 1051 11.95 -6.57 -34.22
CA LEU A 1051 10.69 -6.01 -34.71
C LEU A 1051 10.56 -6.08 -36.24
N PRO A 1052 11.54 -5.69 -37.07
CA PRO A 1052 11.44 -5.79 -38.51
C PRO A 1052 11.23 -7.22 -39.02
N TYR A 1053 11.82 -8.22 -38.34
CA TYR A 1053 11.71 -9.64 -38.70
C TYR A 1053 10.26 -10.15 -38.60
N ILE A 1054 9.46 -9.61 -37.67
CA ILE A 1054 8.08 -10.06 -37.45
C ILE A 1054 7.00 -9.02 -37.81
N SER A 1055 7.37 -7.75 -37.97
CA SER A 1055 6.43 -6.63 -38.19
C SER A 1055 5.50 -6.83 -39.39
N THR A 1056 6.02 -7.41 -40.49
CA THR A 1056 5.23 -7.70 -41.70
C THR A 1056 4.22 -8.82 -41.46
N ASP A 1057 4.58 -9.83 -40.67
CA ASP A 1057 3.68 -10.93 -40.32
C ASP A 1057 2.60 -10.48 -39.32
N ILE A 1058 2.95 -9.66 -38.31
CA ILE A 1058 1.99 -9.04 -37.37
C ILE A 1058 1.02 -8.11 -38.12
N ALA A 1059 1.51 -7.37 -39.11
CA ALA A 1059 0.66 -6.52 -39.95
C ALA A 1059 -0.19 -7.31 -40.97
N GLY A 1060 -0.01 -8.64 -41.07
CA GLY A 1060 -0.69 -9.50 -42.04
C GLY A 1060 -0.22 -9.32 -43.50
N LEU A 1061 0.90 -8.64 -43.71
CA LEU A 1061 1.49 -8.31 -45.01
C LEU A 1061 2.45 -9.40 -45.53
N SER A 1062 2.86 -10.34 -44.67
CA SER A 1062 3.71 -11.50 -45.00
C SER A 1062 3.21 -12.77 -44.28
N SER A 1063 3.67 -13.93 -44.74
CA SER A 1063 3.57 -15.23 -44.06
C SER A 1063 4.94 -15.87 -43.82
N SER A 1064 6.03 -15.11 -43.96
CA SER A 1064 7.40 -15.60 -43.79
C SER A 1064 7.63 -16.25 -42.43
N PHE A 1065 7.15 -15.60 -41.36
CA PHE A 1065 7.33 -16.10 -40.00
C PHE A 1065 6.49 -17.35 -39.74
N TYR A 1066 5.28 -17.41 -40.34
CA TYR A 1066 4.45 -18.61 -40.35
C TYR A 1066 5.12 -19.79 -41.04
N HIS A 1067 5.66 -19.58 -42.24
CA HIS A 1067 6.37 -20.62 -42.98
C HIS A 1067 7.56 -21.16 -42.20
N ASN A 1068 8.32 -20.31 -41.52
CA ASN A 1068 9.44 -20.73 -40.67
C ASN A 1068 8.98 -21.63 -39.51
N PHE A 1069 7.86 -21.30 -38.85
CA PHE A 1069 7.30 -22.15 -37.79
C PHE A 1069 6.69 -23.45 -38.34
N CYS A 1070 6.08 -23.44 -39.52
CA CYS A 1070 5.67 -24.68 -40.19
C CYS A 1070 6.88 -25.55 -40.55
N SER A 1071 7.98 -24.95 -41.03
CA SER A 1071 9.25 -25.64 -41.26
C SER A 1071 9.83 -26.21 -39.96
N CYS A 1072 9.69 -25.50 -38.83
CA CYS A 1072 10.05 -26.04 -37.51
C CYS A 1072 9.23 -27.30 -37.18
N SER A 1073 7.90 -27.25 -37.32
CA SER A 1073 7.04 -28.40 -37.05
C SER A 1073 7.36 -29.59 -37.96
N GLN A 1074 7.68 -29.34 -39.24
CA GLN A 1074 8.13 -30.37 -40.18
C GLN A 1074 9.49 -30.95 -39.78
N TYR A 1075 10.47 -30.11 -39.43
CA TYR A 1075 11.79 -30.52 -38.98
C TYR A 1075 11.69 -31.43 -37.74
N LEU A 1076 10.88 -31.05 -36.76
CA LEU A 1076 10.66 -31.86 -35.56
C LEU A 1076 10.02 -33.21 -35.90
N THR A 1077 9.02 -33.23 -36.78
CA THR A 1077 8.34 -34.46 -37.20
C THR A 1077 9.27 -35.40 -37.97
N GLN A 1078 10.12 -34.86 -38.85
CA GLN A 1078 11.12 -35.64 -39.59
C GLN A 1078 12.18 -36.26 -38.66
N ASN A 1079 12.53 -35.58 -37.57
CA ASN A 1079 13.55 -36.00 -36.61
C ASN A 1079 12.99 -36.69 -35.36
N ARG A 1080 11.73 -37.17 -35.43
CA ARG A 1080 11.03 -37.84 -34.33
C ARG A 1080 11.74 -39.10 -33.83
N LEU A 1081 12.41 -39.86 -34.72
CA LEU A 1081 12.95 -41.21 -34.44
C LEU A 1081 14.49 -41.32 -34.47
N GLN A 1082 15.24 -40.25 -34.78
CA GLN A 1082 16.70 -40.32 -34.85
C GLN A 1082 17.32 -40.37 -33.44
N LEU A 1083 17.57 -41.57 -32.91
CA LEU A 1083 18.26 -41.71 -31.62
C LEU A 1083 19.69 -41.15 -31.69
N THR A 1084 20.03 -40.22 -30.80
CA THR A 1084 21.41 -39.73 -30.62
C THR A 1084 22.17 -40.71 -29.72
N ALA A 1085 23.48 -40.90 -29.95
CA ALA A 1085 24.31 -41.86 -29.21
C ALA A 1085 24.33 -41.67 -27.68
N GLU A 1086 23.96 -40.49 -27.17
CA GLU A 1086 23.79 -40.22 -25.73
C GLU A 1086 22.56 -40.93 -25.11
N GLU A 1087 21.56 -41.33 -25.89
CA GLU A 1087 20.32 -41.95 -25.40
C GLU A 1087 20.49 -43.43 -24.98
N GLN A 1088 21.62 -44.08 -25.30
CA GLN A 1088 21.87 -45.48 -24.88
C GLN A 1088 22.37 -45.62 -23.44
N THR A 1089 22.86 -44.56 -22.79
CA THR A 1089 23.40 -44.65 -21.41
C THR A 1089 22.39 -44.28 -20.33
N GLY A 1090 21.28 -43.61 -20.67
CA GLY A 1090 20.25 -43.18 -19.72
C GLY A 1090 19.12 -44.18 -19.46
N GLN A 1091 19.04 -45.27 -20.23
CA GLN A 1091 17.97 -46.28 -20.14
C GLN A 1091 18.45 -47.64 -19.61
N TYR A 1092 19.26 -47.67 -18.55
CA TYR A 1092 19.42 -48.88 -17.72
C TYR A 1092 19.83 -48.46 -16.30
N GLN A 1093 18.86 -48.04 -15.48
CA GLN A 1093 18.86 -48.23 -14.02
C GLN A 1093 17.50 -47.80 -13.44
N SER A 1094 16.49 -48.65 -13.65
CA SER A 1094 15.28 -48.66 -12.84
C SER A 1094 14.92 -50.10 -12.50
N THR A 1095 15.74 -50.75 -11.67
CA THR A 1095 15.37 -51.98 -10.98
C THR A 1095 16.11 -52.05 -9.64
N ASN A 1096 15.31 -52.15 -8.57
CA ASN A 1096 15.58 -52.72 -7.25
C ASN A 1096 17.05 -53.00 -6.87
N MET A 1097 17.46 -52.52 -5.70
CA MET A 1097 17.95 -53.42 -4.65
C MET A 1097 18.05 -52.71 -3.30
N ASP A 1098 17.71 -53.52 -2.30
CA ASP A 1098 17.85 -53.33 -0.87
C ASP A 1098 19.24 -52.86 -0.42
N THR A 1099 19.26 -52.28 0.78
CA THR A 1099 20.45 -52.08 1.61
C THR A 1099 21.40 -53.28 1.59
N PRO A 1100 22.72 -53.00 1.61
CA PRO A 1100 23.50 -53.59 2.68
C PRO A 1100 24.35 -52.56 3.43
N THR A 1101 24.39 -52.79 4.73
CA THR A 1101 25.34 -52.28 5.72
C THR A 1101 26.77 -52.78 5.48
N CYS A 1102 27.70 -52.07 6.16
CA CYS A 1102 29.04 -52.47 6.62
C CYS A 1102 30.28 -52.07 5.79
N ASP A 1103 31.11 -51.31 6.52
CA ASP A 1103 32.54 -51.49 6.76
C ASP A 1103 33.60 -50.91 5.82
N SER A 1104 34.36 -49.98 6.43
CA SER A 1104 35.81 -49.76 6.34
C SER A 1104 36.57 -50.31 5.14
N LEU A 1105 37.33 -49.44 4.46
CA LEU A 1105 38.80 -49.53 4.38
C LEU A 1105 39.41 -48.46 3.44
N SER A 1106 40.37 -47.72 4.00
CA SER A 1106 41.63 -47.23 3.40
C SER A 1106 41.64 -46.67 1.96
N VAL A 1107 41.85 -45.35 1.86
CA VAL A 1107 42.43 -44.71 0.66
C VAL A 1107 43.95 -44.88 0.70
N GLY A 1108 44.46 -45.68 -0.24
CA GLY A 1108 45.87 -45.76 -0.62
C GLY A 1108 46.17 -44.81 -1.78
N LEU A 1109 47.29 -44.10 -1.66
CA LEU A 1109 47.89 -43.18 -2.63
C LEU A 1109 48.32 -43.87 -3.94
N SER A 1110 48.02 -43.24 -5.06
CA SER A 1110 48.88 -42.98 -6.25
C SER A 1110 47.98 -42.36 -7.32
N GLY A 1111 48.26 -41.26 -8.02
CA GLY A 1111 49.53 -40.69 -8.45
C GLY A 1111 49.73 -41.03 -9.93
N THR A 1112 49.37 -40.13 -10.86
CA THR A 1112 50.16 -39.70 -12.05
C THR A 1112 49.31 -38.99 -13.12
N GLN A 1113 49.81 -37.82 -13.55
CA GLN A 1113 49.90 -37.24 -14.91
C GLN A 1113 48.74 -37.54 -15.89
N LEU A 1114 48.00 -36.56 -16.40
CA LEU A 1114 48.45 -35.45 -17.27
C LEU A 1114 47.41 -34.32 -17.27
#